data_AF-A0AA88Q2I7-F1
#
_entry.id   AF-A0AA88Q2I7-F1
#
_cell.length_a   1.000
_cell.length_b   1.000
_cell.length_c   1.000
_cell.angle_alpha   90.00
_cell.angle_beta   90.00
_cell.angle_gamma   90.00
#
_symmetry.space_group_name_H-M   'P 1'
#
loop_
_entity.id
_entity.type
_entity.pdbx_description
1 polymer ?
#
loop_
_entity_poly.entity_id
_entity_poly.type
_entity_poly.pdbx_seq_one_letter_code
_entity_poly.pdbx_strand_id
1 'polypeptide(L)'
;MKCLLVANESAEVLFYWTDTEFEQRIQEQYGVSQEEGERPPAFEDSINTLFAPIIISCSTMVDRLGDNYTSFSTENNHIYVLHQFDECLYIAVNGDGEETEEDLKRKIYVVKKLTDVMFGMVTLSGALLRKELRPQDTEQRNRLWKKLRSLLETYSRLRENDQSFLVEAVERLIHPTLCEQCIEFLERRLVQQINSNMDRMGEEVLHAFILVHTKLLAFYSSRNASNLYPSDLLALIILVQDLYPSKIDLDDTSEELESSSVPDVFYTPEPSPPERESVRLRDDSPPVFQFVDPDVQMAEDSLQTLEVPTPDPSAPSRVFLEAKEYPMIPHSMYCLPLWPGITLVLLTKIPNSNVAVSVYYYLEAFVKLEKRLCDGHEGAAAIRGQPSVQEQRSRLEKSIKTWASMDIQTLQLQNVWTDFKNKAFSRSGCGFTRELLPSCRNMKTQLCGVYKQFFAAECMGSSQRLAPHLQERALSMVQEKLMDWKDFLLVKSKRNITMVSYLEEFPGLIHFIYVDRSNGQMIAPSLNVTDRTVSELGKGPLADFVKNKVWSLVTTAQRYLQKGYATVTLRDGDYFFCYFLWFENETGYKLEVIDIPSSTDDAAPVGMLTCDYYRKLLRYYSKKHQNEVVKCYELFTVHLGVIPNEYILQHCSQLARKLWEPSRIPLL
;
A
#
# COMPACT_ATOMS: atom_id res chain seq x y z
N MET A 1 17.33 -11.71 -11.00
CA MET A 1 17.41 -12.45 -9.72
C MET A 1 17.01 -11.50 -8.62
N LYS A 2 15.81 -11.66 -8.07
CA LYS A 2 15.24 -10.77 -7.07
C LYS A 2 14.57 -11.60 -5.99
N CYS A 3 14.76 -11.20 -4.73
CA CYS A 3 14.13 -11.86 -3.60
C CYS A 3 13.77 -10.84 -2.52
N LEU A 4 12.63 -11.02 -1.86
CA LEU A 4 12.27 -10.33 -0.64
C LEU A 4 11.77 -11.36 0.36
N LEU A 5 12.27 -11.33 1.59
CA LEU A 5 11.85 -12.25 2.65
C LEU A 5 11.69 -11.54 4.00
N VAL A 6 10.87 -12.14 4.85
CA VAL A 6 10.74 -11.81 6.26
C VAL A 6 11.12 -13.03 7.08
N ALA A 7 12.02 -12.88 8.02
CA ALA A 7 12.46 -13.94 8.91
C ALA A 7 12.43 -13.51 10.37
N ASN A 8 12.44 -14.48 11.28
CA ASN A 8 12.60 -14.23 12.71
C ASN A 8 14.06 -14.39 13.16
N GLU A 9 14.33 -14.07 14.44
CA GLU A 9 15.65 -14.23 15.08
C GLU A 9 16.19 -15.68 15.04
N SER A 10 15.29 -16.68 14.94
CA SER A 10 15.65 -18.10 14.83
C SER A 10 15.95 -18.54 13.39
N ALA A 11 16.07 -17.61 12.45
CA ALA A 11 16.26 -17.85 11.02
C ALA A 11 15.12 -18.66 10.34
N GLU A 12 13.91 -18.63 10.89
CA GLU A 12 12.73 -19.17 10.23
C GLU A 12 12.13 -18.12 9.28
N VAL A 13 11.98 -18.48 8.01
CA VAL A 13 11.30 -17.64 7.01
C VAL A 13 9.80 -17.61 7.27
N LEU A 14 9.27 -16.42 7.51
CA LEU A 14 7.85 -16.14 7.77
C LEU A 14 7.08 -15.79 6.49
N PHE A 15 7.75 -15.23 5.49
CA PHE A 15 7.20 -14.86 4.19
C PHE A 15 8.34 -14.71 3.18
N TYR A 16 8.10 -15.01 1.91
CA TYR A 16 9.01 -14.66 0.82
C TYR A 16 8.30 -14.34 -0.49
N TRP A 17 8.99 -13.60 -1.34
CA TRP A 17 8.74 -13.36 -2.75
C TRP A 17 10.05 -13.56 -3.51
N THR A 18 9.98 -14.21 -4.67
CA THR A 18 11.13 -14.54 -5.52
C THR A 18 10.73 -14.35 -6.98
N ASP A 19 11.65 -13.88 -7.81
CA ASP A 19 11.48 -13.96 -9.26
C ASP A 19 11.80 -15.37 -9.78
N THR A 20 11.38 -15.65 -11.02
CA THR A 20 11.60 -16.96 -11.67
C THR A 20 13.08 -17.31 -11.80
N GLU A 21 13.93 -16.31 -12.01
CA GLU A 21 15.39 -16.51 -12.10
C GLU A 21 15.99 -16.94 -10.76
N PHE A 22 15.55 -16.34 -9.65
CA PHE A 22 15.97 -16.75 -8.31
C PHE A 22 15.53 -18.18 -8.03
N GLU A 23 14.28 -18.54 -8.36
CA GLU A 23 13.77 -19.90 -8.18
C GLU A 23 14.61 -20.94 -8.95
N GLN A 24 14.95 -20.65 -10.21
CA GLN A 24 15.80 -21.52 -11.04
C GLN A 24 17.20 -21.69 -10.45
N ARG A 25 17.86 -20.60 -10.01
CA ARG A 25 19.21 -20.70 -9.40
C ARG A 25 19.22 -21.54 -8.13
N ILE A 26 18.20 -21.41 -7.28
CA ILE A 26 18.10 -22.23 -6.06
C ILE A 26 17.89 -23.70 -6.41
N GLN A 27 17.06 -24.00 -7.41
CA GLN A 27 16.86 -25.36 -7.91
C GLN A 27 18.15 -25.95 -8.50
N GLU A 28 18.95 -25.17 -9.22
CA GLU A 28 20.25 -25.63 -9.72
C GLU A 28 21.25 -25.88 -8.59
N GLN A 29 21.31 -24.99 -7.59
CA GLN A 29 22.28 -25.06 -6.50
C GLN A 29 21.99 -26.19 -5.51
N TYR A 30 20.71 -26.44 -5.20
CA TYR A 30 20.30 -27.41 -4.18
C TYR A 30 19.56 -28.64 -4.72
N GLY A 31 19.13 -28.62 -5.99
CA GLY A 31 18.42 -29.73 -6.63
C GLY A 31 19.32 -30.75 -7.33
N VAL A 32 20.58 -30.41 -7.63
CA VAL A 32 21.53 -31.31 -8.34
C VAL A 32 22.45 -32.08 -7.38
N SER A 33 22.49 -31.69 -6.10
CA SER A 33 23.49 -32.14 -5.13
C SER A 33 23.12 -33.38 -4.28
N GLN A 34 22.11 -34.18 -4.66
CA GLN A 34 21.74 -35.40 -3.92
C GLN A 34 21.84 -36.67 -4.78
N GLU A 35 22.38 -37.73 -4.18
CA GLU A 35 22.50 -39.07 -4.76
C GLU A 35 21.14 -39.60 -5.25
N GLU A 36 21.15 -40.40 -6.33
CA GLU A 36 19.97 -40.97 -6.98
C GLU A 36 19.00 -41.63 -5.99
N GLY A 37 17.95 -40.91 -5.59
CA GLY A 37 16.85 -41.48 -4.79
C GLY A 37 16.24 -40.58 -3.72
N GLU A 38 16.90 -39.48 -3.31
CA GLU A 38 16.31 -38.54 -2.35
C GLU A 38 15.42 -37.50 -3.05
N ARG A 39 14.23 -37.27 -2.50
CA ARG A 39 13.28 -36.25 -2.99
C ARG A 39 13.92 -34.88 -2.75
N PRO A 40 13.94 -33.95 -3.72
CA PRO A 40 14.57 -32.66 -3.54
C PRO A 40 13.99 -31.93 -2.31
N PRO A 41 14.82 -31.20 -1.54
CA PRO A 41 14.35 -30.46 -0.40
C PRO A 41 13.24 -29.50 -0.82
N ALA A 42 12.27 -29.26 0.06
CA ALA A 42 11.25 -28.28 -0.22
C ALA A 42 11.92 -26.93 -0.51
N PHE A 43 11.37 -26.17 -1.46
CA PHE A 43 11.95 -24.88 -1.84
C PHE A 43 12.15 -23.94 -0.65
N GLU A 44 11.21 -23.97 0.32
CA GLU A 44 11.32 -23.25 1.59
C GLU A 44 12.58 -23.62 2.40
N ASP A 45 12.95 -24.90 2.45
CA ASP A 45 14.12 -25.39 3.20
C ASP A 45 15.42 -24.92 2.54
N SER A 46 15.43 -24.84 1.20
CA SER A 46 16.57 -24.31 0.44
C SER A 46 16.76 -22.82 0.71
N ILE A 47 15.67 -22.03 0.75
CA ILE A 47 15.72 -20.61 1.13
C ILE A 47 16.21 -20.45 2.57
N ASN A 48 15.65 -21.21 3.52
CA ASN A 48 16.09 -21.15 4.92
C ASN A 48 17.60 -21.43 5.04
N THR A 49 18.09 -22.46 4.33
CA THR A 49 19.52 -22.82 4.32
C THR A 49 20.39 -21.70 3.77
N LEU A 50 19.96 -21.03 2.69
CA LEU A 50 20.70 -19.94 2.08
C LEU A 50 20.79 -18.70 2.98
N PHE A 51 19.70 -18.32 3.62
CA PHE A 51 19.62 -17.05 4.38
C PHE A 51 19.96 -17.20 5.87
N ALA A 52 19.94 -18.41 6.44
CA ALA A 52 20.26 -18.61 7.86
C ALA A 52 21.61 -18.01 8.29
N PRO A 53 22.72 -18.17 7.54
CA PRO A 53 23.99 -17.54 7.90
C PRO A 53 23.90 -16.01 7.96
N ILE A 54 23.15 -15.38 7.05
CA ILE A 54 22.97 -13.93 6.99
C ILE A 54 22.13 -13.45 8.19
N ILE A 55 21.04 -14.16 8.49
CA ILE A 55 20.14 -13.83 9.61
C ILE A 55 20.89 -13.95 10.95
N ILE A 56 21.61 -15.07 11.15
CA ILE A 56 22.40 -15.31 12.36
C ILE A 56 23.51 -14.26 12.50
N SER A 57 24.18 -13.90 11.40
CA SER A 57 25.19 -12.84 11.38
C SER A 57 24.59 -11.50 11.86
N CYS A 58 23.46 -11.07 11.30
CA CYS A 58 22.77 -9.86 11.75
C CYS A 58 22.40 -9.91 13.23
N SER A 59 21.73 -10.96 13.69
CA SER A 59 21.35 -11.08 15.10
C SER A 59 22.57 -11.04 16.04
N THR A 60 23.67 -11.69 15.65
CA THR A 60 24.91 -11.69 16.44
C THR A 60 25.55 -10.31 16.50
N MET A 61 25.49 -9.53 15.42
CA MET A 61 26.01 -8.16 15.37
C MET A 61 25.23 -7.23 16.31
N VAL A 62 23.89 -7.29 16.31
CA VAL A 62 23.06 -6.56 17.29
C VAL A 62 23.49 -6.91 18.71
N ASP A 63 23.53 -8.20 19.03
CA ASP A 63 23.72 -8.66 20.40
C ASP A 63 25.12 -8.33 20.95
N ARG A 64 26.14 -8.39 20.09
CA ARG A 64 27.54 -8.21 20.52
C ARG A 64 28.07 -6.80 20.35
N LEU A 65 27.64 -6.09 19.32
CA LEU A 65 28.19 -4.78 18.95
C LEU A 65 27.18 -3.64 19.12
N GLY A 66 25.89 -3.96 19.31
CA GLY A 66 24.83 -2.96 19.45
C GLY A 66 24.50 -2.25 18.13
N ASP A 67 24.97 -2.77 17.00
CA ASP A 67 24.81 -2.16 15.67
C ASP A 67 24.66 -3.23 14.59
N ASN A 68 24.00 -2.87 13.48
CA ASN A 68 23.72 -3.74 12.35
C ASN A 68 24.16 -3.11 11.03
N TYR A 69 24.63 -3.93 10.10
CA TYR A 69 24.70 -3.52 8.70
C TYR A 69 23.30 -3.52 8.09
N THR A 70 22.99 -2.49 7.30
CA THR A 70 21.69 -2.31 6.64
C THR A 70 21.74 -2.64 5.16
N SER A 71 22.94 -2.68 4.57
CA SER A 71 23.16 -3.14 3.20
C SER A 71 24.57 -3.68 3.00
N PHE A 72 24.74 -4.56 2.02
CA PHE A 72 26.05 -5.01 1.54
C PHE A 72 25.95 -5.50 0.09
N SER A 73 27.07 -5.48 -0.64
CA SER A 73 27.17 -6.00 -1.99
C SER A 73 28.09 -7.21 -2.04
N THR A 74 27.73 -8.23 -2.83
CA THR A 74 28.57 -9.42 -3.05
C THR A 74 29.56 -9.22 -4.20
N GLU A 75 30.51 -10.15 -4.35
CA GLU A 75 31.46 -10.16 -5.47
C GLU A 75 30.77 -10.24 -6.85
N ASN A 76 29.56 -10.82 -6.90
CA ASN A 76 28.73 -10.91 -8.09
C ASN A 76 27.88 -9.65 -8.33
N ASN A 77 28.17 -8.55 -7.62
CA ASN A 77 27.39 -7.31 -7.61
C ASN A 77 25.93 -7.48 -7.21
N HIS A 78 25.57 -8.54 -6.48
CA HIS A 78 24.24 -8.62 -5.88
C HIS A 78 24.17 -7.69 -4.67
N ILE A 79 23.12 -6.88 -4.60
CA ILE A 79 22.86 -5.95 -3.50
C ILE A 79 21.90 -6.62 -2.52
N TYR A 80 22.29 -6.65 -1.25
CA TYR A 80 21.46 -7.10 -0.14
C TYR A 80 21.12 -5.89 0.72
N VAL A 81 19.84 -5.73 1.06
CA VAL A 81 19.35 -4.72 1.98
C VAL A 81 18.61 -5.42 3.11
N LEU A 82 18.90 -5.03 4.34
CA LEU A 82 18.39 -5.64 5.55
C LEU A 82 17.82 -4.57 6.46
N HIS A 83 16.63 -4.82 6.98
CA HIS A 83 16.02 -3.95 7.97
C HIS A 83 15.32 -4.76 9.04
N GLN A 84 15.69 -4.51 10.30
CA GLN A 84 15.00 -5.09 11.45
C GLN A 84 13.81 -4.21 11.85
N PHE A 85 12.63 -4.82 11.98
CA PHE A 85 11.45 -4.22 12.61
C PHE A 85 11.03 -5.11 13.77
N ASP A 86 11.15 -4.59 14.99
CA ASP A 86 10.94 -5.35 16.22
C ASP A 86 11.76 -6.67 16.22
N GLU A 87 11.11 -7.82 16.32
CA GLU A 87 11.73 -9.17 16.34
C GLU A 87 11.85 -9.81 14.93
N CYS A 88 11.50 -9.08 13.86
CA CYS A 88 11.50 -9.58 12.49
C CYS A 88 12.56 -8.89 11.64
N LEU A 89 13.34 -9.67 10.89
CA LEU A 89 14.33 -9.19 9.93
C LEU A 89 13.76 -9.29 8.52
N TYR A 90 13.74 -8.17 7.80
CA TYR A 90 13.34 -8.09 6.41
C TYR A 90 14.60 -8.02 5.56
N ILE A 91 14.69 -8.85 4.52
CA ILE A 91 15.83 -8.90 3.60
C ILE A 91 15.30 -8.76 2.18
N ALA A 92 15.88 -7.85 1.40
CA ALA A 92 15.64 -7.69 -0.02
C ALA A 92 16.94 -7.83 -0.79
N VAL A 93 16.90 -8.53 -1.92
CA VAL A 93 18.06 -8.89 -2.73
C VAL A 93 17.77 -8.52 -4.18
N ASN A 94 18.71 -7.83 -4.81
CA ASN A 94 18.75 -7.62 -6.25
C ASN A 94 20.05 -8.13 -6.86
N GLY A 95 19.96 -8.88 -7.96
CA GLY A 95 21.11 -9.46 -8.66
C GLY A 95 21.24 -9.07 -10.13
N ASP A 96 20.27 -8.39 -10.73
CA ASP A 96 20.30 -7.96 -12.14
C ASP A 96 20.72 -6.49 -12.34
N GLY A 97 20.83 -5.72 -11.25
CA GLY A 97 21.22 -4.30 -11.30
C GLY A 97 20.12 -3.34 -11.75
N GLU A 98 18.88 -3.81 -11.98
CA GLU A 98 17.76 -2.94 -12.35
C GLU A 98 17.27 -2.08 -11.17
N GLU A 99 17.36 -2.62 -9.96
CA GLU A 99 16.90 -1.97 -8.73
C GLU A 99 18.08 -1.48 -7.89
N THR A 100 17.95 -0.26 -7.37
CA THR A 100 18.93 0.35 -6.48
C THR A 100 18.71 -0.07 -5.03
N GLU A 101 19.69 0.20 -4.17
CA GLU A 101 19.55 0.01 -2.71
C GLU A 101 18.32 0.73 -2.14
N GLU A 102 18.00 1.92 -2.64
CA GLU A 102 16.84 2.70 -2.20
C GLU A 102 15.51 2.02 -2.60
N ASP A 103 15.46 1.39 -3.77
CA ASP A 103 14.28 0.66 -4.26
C ASP A 103 14.01 -0.58 -3.39
N LEU A 104 15.08 -1.30 -3.02
CA LEU A 104 15.00 -2.45 -2.11
C LEU A 104 14.57 -2.03 -0.69
N LYS A 105 15.16 -0.95 -0.15
CA LYS A 105 14.72 -0.35 1.12
C LYS A 105 13.24 0.00 1.04
N ARG A 106 12.80 0.62 -0.05
CA ARG A 106 11.40 1.04 -0.26
C ARG A 106 10.46 -0.15 -0.28
N LYS A 107 10.78 -1.23 -1.00
CA LYS A 107 9.99 -2.48 -1.00
C LYS A 107 9.82 -3.06 0.41
N ILE A 108 10.88 -3.12 1.20
CA ILE A 108 10.83 -3.60 2.60
C ILE A 108 9.81 -2.81 3.42
N TYR A 109 9.88 -1.48 3.37
CA TYR A 109 8.96 -0.62 4.12
C TYR A 109 7.52 -0.71 3.62
N VAL A 110 7.31 -0.86 2.30
CA VAL A 110 5.97 -1.05 1.73
C VAL A 110 5.36 -2.37 2.19
N VAL A 111 6.13 -3.47 2.20
CA VAL A 111 5.66 -4.75 2.75
C VAL A 111 5.31 -4.60 4.23
N LYS A 112 6.11 -3.85 5.00
CA LYS A 112 5.79 -3.54 6.40
C LYS A 112 4.47 -2.75 6.52
N LYS A 113 4.26 -1.72 5.69
CA LYS A 113 3.02 -0.93 5.67
C LYS A 113 1.80 -1.77 5.28
N LEU A 114 1.92 -2.62 4.28
CA LEU A 114 0.84 -3.54 3.87
C LEU A 114 0.52 -4.55 4.97
N THR A 115 1.54 -5.08 5.65
CA THR A 115 1.40 -5.96 6.82
C THR A 115 0.64 -5.24 7.94
N ASP A 116 0.97 -3.97 8.19
CA ASP A 116 0.29 -3.12 9.18
C ASP A 116 -1.19 -2.88 8.83
N VAL A 117 -1.48 -2.61 7.55
CA VAL A 117 -2.85 -2.45 7.06
C VAL A 117 -3.65 -3.75 7.12
N MET A 118 -3.00 -4.91 6.97
CA MET A 118 -3.66 -6.23 6.99
C MET A 118 -3.88 -6.81 8.39
N PHE A 119 -2.98 -6.55 9.34
CA PHE A 119 -3.00 -7.19 10.67
C PHE A 119 -3.14 -6.21 11.83
N GLY A 120 -3.01 -4.91 11.59
CA GLY A 120 -3.22 -3.86 12.60
C GLY A 120 -2.26 -4.00 13.78
N MET A 121 -2.77 -3.83 15.00
CA MET A 121 -1.95 -3.83 16.22
C MET A 121 -1.28 -5.18 16.53
N VAL A 122 -1.65 -6.27 15.83
CA VAL A 122 -0.97 -7.57 15.95
C VAL A 122 0.50 -7.47 15.54
N THR A 123 0.82 -6.56 14.62
CA THR A 123 2.18 -6.28 14.16
C THR A 123 3.10 -5.72 15.24
N LEU A 124 2.55 -5.13 16.32
CA LEU A 124 3.31 -4.60 17.47
C LEU A 124 3.83 -5.71 18.41
N SER A 125 3.54 -6.98 18.12
CA SER A 125 4.00 -8.14 18.87
C SER A 125 4.62 -9.14 17.91
N GLY A 126 5.95 -9.22 17.86
CA GLY A 126 6.70 -10.15 17.01
C GLY A 126 6.24 -11.60 17.15
N ALA A 127 5.94 -12.07 18.37
CA ALA A 127 5.40 -13.40 18.62
C ALA A 127 4.04 -13.70 17.96
N LEU A 128 3.17 -12.70 17.80
CA LEU A 128 1.88 -12.88 17.13
C LEU A 128 2.04 -12.67 15.63
N LEU A 129 2.80 -11.66 15.22
CA LEU A 129 3.10 -11.41 13.81
C LEU A 129 3.69 -12.65 13.13
N ARG A 130 4.58 -13.39 13.81
CA ARG A 130 5.10 -14.69 13.36
C ARG A 130 3.99 -15.69 13.03
N LYS A 131 2.99 -15.81 13.92
CA LYS A 131 1.85 -16.70 13.75
C LYS A 131 0.90 -16.25 12.64
N GLU A 132 0.77 -14.94 12.44
CA GLU A 132 -0.03 -14.40 11.33
C GLU A 132 0.66 -14.61 9.99
N LEU A 133 1.95 -14.29 9.87
CA LEU A 133 2.69 -14.40 8.61
C LEU A 133 2.92 -15.85 8.20
N ARG A 134 3.09 -16.77 9.17
CA ARG A 134 3.27 -18.20 8.93
C ARG A 134 2.24 -19.03 9.72
N PRO A 135 0.97 -19.08 9.26
CA PRO A 135 -0.05 -19.96 9.85
C PRO A 135 0.39 -21.43 9.84
N GLN A 136 -0.09 -22.20 10.83
CA GLN A 136 0.17 -23.64 10.91
C GLN A 136 -0.54 -24.42 9.79
N ASP A 137 -1.71 -23.91 9.36
CA ASP A 137 -2.44 -24.44 8.21
C ASP A 137 -1.72 -24.03 6.91
N THR A 138 -1.28 -25.02 6.15
CA THR A 138 -0.56 -24.84 4.88
C THR A 138 -1.40 -24.13 3.82
N GLU A 139 -2.71 -24.42 3.72
CA GLU A 139 -3.57 -23.73 2.75
C GLU A 139 -3.76 -22.27 3.12
N GLN A 140 -4.02 -21.99 4.39
CA GLN A 140 -4.15 -20.63 4.90
C GLN A 140 -2.85 -19.84 4.68
N ARG A 141 -1.70 -20.46 4.96
CA ARG A 141 -0.38 -19.90 4.69
C ARG A 141 -0.20 -19.57 3.20
N ASN A 142 -0.50 -20.52 2.32
CA ASN A 142 -0.38 -20.31 0.87
C ASN A 142 -1.29 -19.18 0.36
N ARG A 143 -2.53 -19.11 0.85
CA ARG A 143 -3.48 -18.03 0.51
C ARG A 143 -2.95 -16.67 0.96
N LEU A 144 -2.45 -16.58 2.20
CA LEU A 144 -1.89 -15.34 2.73
C LEU A 144 -0.65 -14.90 1.96
N TRP A 145 0.31 -15.80 1.74
CA TRP A 145 1.52 -15.48 1.00
C TRP A 145 1.21 -15.10 -0.44
N LYS A 146 0.28 -15.79 -1.11
CA LYS A 146 -0.20 -15.39 -2.44
C LYS A 146 -0.74 -13.97 -2.44
N LYS A 147 -1.55 -13.60 -1.43
CA LYS A 147 -2.07 -12.23 -1.30
C LYS A 147 -0.95 -11.20 -1.11
N LEU A 148 -0.01 -11.44 -0.19
CA LEU A 148 1.11 -10.53 0.05
C LEU A 148 2.02 -10.38 -1.19
N ARG A 149 2.30 -11.48 -1.91
CA ARG A 149 3.04 -11.45 -3.18
C ARG A 149 2.31 -10.62 -4.23
N SER A 150 1.02 -10.87 -4.43
CA SER A 150 0.17 -10.12 -5.38
C SER A 150 0.16 -8.62 -5.07
N LEU A 151 0.08 -8.24 -3.79
CA LEU A 151 0.12 -6.84 -3.37
C LEU A 151 1.48 -6.19 -3.63
N LEU A 152 2.58 -6.91 -3.40
CA LEU A 152 3.94 -6.42 -3.68
C LEU A 152 4.17 -6.26 -5.19
N GLU A 153 3.67 -7.19 -6.01
CA GLU A 153 3.70 -7.12 -7.47
C GLU A 153 2.86 -5.95 -7.99
N THR A 154 1.65 -5.78 -7.43
CA THR A 154 0.79 -4.64 -7.74
C THR A 154 1.47 -3.32 -7.38
N TYR A 155 2.11 -3.22 -6.20
CA TYR A 155 2.89 -2.04 -5.84
C TYR A 155 4.03 -1.79 -6.83
N SER A 156 4.82 -2.81 -7.17
CA SER A 156 5.98 -2.67 -8.05
C SER A 156 5.54 -2.18 -9.44
N ARG A 157 4.49 -2.79 -10.01
CA ARG A 157 3.87 -2.36 -11.27
C ARG A 157 3.38 -0.92 -11.20
N LEU A 158 2.72 -0.52 -10.12
CA LEU A 158 2.22 0.85 -9.94
C LEU A 158 3.38 1.84 -9.78
N ARG A 159 4.44 1.51 -9.05
CA ARG A 159 5.63 2.36 -8.88
C ARG A 159 6.36 2.60 -10.21
N GLU A 160 6.40 1.59 -11.08
CA GLU A 160 7.03 1.68 -12.40
C GLU A 160 6.20 2.48 -13.41
N ASN A 161 4.86 2.50 -13.28
CA ASN A 161 3.99 3.02 -14.33
C ASN A 161 3.18 4.26 -13.93
N ASP A 162 2.97 4.47 -12.64
CA ASP A 162 2.08 5.51 -12.12
C ASP A 162 2.87 6.57 -11.34
N GLN A 163 2.72 7.81 -11.79
CA GLN A 163 3.37 8.97 -11.18
C GLN A 163 2.94 9.20 -9.73
N SER A 164 1.70 8.85 -9.38
CA SER A 164 1.17 8.93 -8.00
C SER A 164 1.94 8.05 -7.05
N PHE A 165 2.36 6.86 -7.49
CA PHE A 165 3.17 5.93 -6.72
C PHE A 165 4.66 6.27 -6.80
N LEU A 166 5.14 6.90 -7.87
CA LEU A 166 6.50 7.44 -7.97
C LEU A 166 6.76 8.54 -6.93
N VAL A 167 5.85 9.50 -6.79
CA VAL A 167 5.99 10.58 -5.79
C VAL A 167 5.29 10.27 -4.47
N GLU A 168 4.55 9.17 -4.37
CA GLU A 168 3.75 8.78 -3.19
C GLU A 168 2.78 9.89 -2.74
N ALA A 169 1.94 10.32 -3.66
CA ALA A 169 0.84 11.26 -3.43
C ALA A 169 -0.34 10.91 -4.33
N VAL A 170 -1.57 11.11 -3.86
CA VAL A 170 -2.78 10.68 -4.55
C VAL A 170 -3.13 11.64 -5.69
N GLU A 171 -3.20 11.13 -6.91
CA GLU A 171 -3.63 11.93 -8.07
C GLU A 171 -5.15 12.12 -8.07
N ARG A 172 -5.60 13.35 -8.33
CA ARG A 172 -7.03 13.68 -8.44
C ARG A 172 -7.44 13.90 -9.89
N LEU A 173 -8.62 13.41 -10.24
CA LEU A 173 -9.26 13.79 -11.50
C LEU A 173 -9.88 15.18 -11.37
N ILE A 174 -9.31 16.16 -12.06
CA ILE A 174 -9.76 17.54 -11.97
C ILE A 174 -10.97 17.78 -12.90
N HIS A 175 -12.17 17.71 -12.34
CA HIS A 175 -13.40 18.20 -12.97
C HIS A 175 -14.30 18.84 -11.91
N PRO A 176 -14.09 20.13 -11.55
CA PRO A 176 -14.61 20.73 -10.32
C PRO A 176 -16.10 20.47 -10.08
N THR A 177 -16.95 20.76 -11.07
CA THR A 177 -18.40 20.59 -10.98
C THR A 177 -18.83 19.13 -10.82
N LEU A 178 -18.13 18.18 -11.44
CA LEU A 178 -18.48 16.77 -11.36
C LEU A 178 -18.02 16.21 -10.01
N CYS A 179 -16.81 16.56 -9.59
CA CYS A 179 -16.28 16.19 -8.28
C CYS A 179 -17.21 16.66 -7.16
N GLU A 180 -17.66 17.91 -7.18
CA GLU A 180 -18.59 18.46 -6.20
C GLU A 180 -19.93 17.71 -6.20
N GLN A 181 -20.52 17.49 -7.39
CA GLN A 181 -21.76 16.72 -7.51
C GLN A 181 -21.61 15.27 -7.02
N CYS A 182 -20.48 14.63 -7.27
CA CYS A 182 -20.19 13.28 -6.80
C CYS A 182 -20.02 13.26 -5.27
N ILE A 183 -19.31 14.22 -4.68
CA ILE A 183 -19.15 14.33 -3.22
C ILE A 183 -20.51 14.55 -2.55
N GLU A 184 -21.31 15.50 -3.06
CA GLU A 184 -22.65 15.76 -2.54
C GLU A 184 -23.55 14.52 -2.66
N PHE A 185 -23.47 13.80 -3.78
CA PHE A 185 -24.21 12.56 -3.99
C PHE A 185 -23.80 11.45 -3.02
N LEU A 186 -22.50 11.24 -2.82
CA LEU A 186 -21.96 10.29 -1.86
C LEU A 186 -22.46 10.61 -0.45
N GLU A 187 -22.44 11.88 -0.03
CA GLU A 187 -22.95 12.30 1.27
C GLU A 187 -24.47 12.11 1.38
N ARG A 188 -25.25 12.81 0.55
CA ARG A 188 -26.69 13.02 0.74
C ARG A 188 -27.56 11.87 0.25
N ARG A 189 -27.07 11.09 -0.72
CA ARG A 189 -27.86 10.02 -1.35
C ARG A 189 -27.34 8.64 -0.97
N LEU A 190 -26.03 8.43 -1.00
CA LEU A 190 -25.46 7.11 -0.74
C LEU A 190 -25.30 6.84 0.76
N VAL A 191 -24.39 7.56 1.42
CA VAL A 191 -24.00 7.31 2.81
C VAL A 191 -25.17 7.54 3.77
N GLN A 192 -25.93 8.62 3.63
CA GLN A 192 -27.10 8.87 4.46
C GLN A 192 -28.15 7.75 4.36
N GLN A 193 -28.38 7.17 3.18
CA GLN A 193 -29.34 6.07 3.03
C GLN A 193 -28.82 4.79 3.67
N ILE A 194 -27.55 4.44 3.45
CA ILE A 194 -26.94 3.24 4.06
C ILE A 194 -26.94 3.36 5.59
N ASN A 195 -26.50 4.50 6.12
CA ASN A 195 -26.41 4.74 7.56
C ASN A 195 -27.77 4.88 8.25
N SER A 196 -28.83 5.25 7.52
CA SER A 196 -30.21 5.28 8.06
C SER A 196 -30.90 3.92 8.01
N ASN A 197 -30.34 2.94 7.30
CA ASN A 197 -30.95 1.61 7.18
C ASN A 197 -30.63 0.75 8.41
N MET A 198 -31.62 0.00 8.89
CA MET A 198 -31.49 -0.92 10.01
C MET A 198 -30.67 -2.17 9.65
N ASP A 199 -30.64 -2.56 8.38
CA ASP A 199 -29.95 -3.75 7.88
C ASP A 199 -28.43 -3.56 7.74
N ARG A 200 -27.88 -2.44 8.22
CA ARG A 200 -26.44 -2.18 8.20
C ARG A 200 -25.64 -3.02 9.20
N MET A 201 -26.31 -3.80 10.07
CA MET A 201 -25.68 -4.73 11.03
C MET A 201 -24.57 -4.11 11.90
N GLY A 202 -24.73 -2.83 12.27
CA GLY A 202 -23.77 -2.08 13.09
C GLY A 202 -22.59 -1.48 12.33
N GLU A 203 -22.50 -1.68 11.02
CA GLU A 203 -21.49 -1.04 10.17
C GLU A 203 -21.94 0.34 9.70
N GLU A 204 -21.28 1.38 10.21
CA GLU A 204 -21.53 2.77 9.82
C GLU A 204 -20.50 3.18 8.76
N VAL A 205 -20.95 3.59 7.56
CA VAL A 205 -20.05 4.11 6.53
C VAL A 205 -19.46 5.44 7.00
N LEU A 206 -18.13 5.48 7.15
CA LEU A 206 -17.36 6.65 7.56
C LEU A 206 -16.76 7.39 6.37
N HIS A 207 -16.21 6.64 5.42
CA HIS A 207 -15.61 7.20 4.21
C HIS A 207 -16.16 6.50 2.97
N ALA A 208 -16.34 7.26 1.90
CA ALA A 208 -16.75 6.73 0.61
C ALA A 208 -15.99 7.46 -0.49
N PHE A 209 -15.40 6.74 -1.43
CA PHE A 209 -14.67 7.37 -2.52
C PHE A 209 -14.75 6.59 -3.82
N ILE A 210 -14.60 7.31 -4.93
CA ILE A 210 -14.67 6.75 -6.28
C ILE A 210 -13.29 6.87 -6.90
N LEU A 211 -12.74 5.74 -7.32
CA LEU A 211 -11.50 5.64 -8.07
C LEU A 211 -11.80 5.41 -9.54
N VAL A 212 -11.03 6.07 -10.39
CA VAL A 212 -10.93 5.79 -11.82
C VAL A 212 -9.49 5.39 -12.08
N HIS A 213 -9.26 4.10 -12.35
CA HIS A 213 -7.97 3.43 -12.24
C HIS A 213 -7.37 3.70 -10.85
N THR A 214 -6.29 4.45 -10.78
CA THR A 214 -5.61 4.86 -9.54
C THR A 214 -5.98 6.26 -9.08
N LYS A 215 -6.75 7.02 -9.89
CA LYS A 215 -7.02 8.45 -9.66
C LYS A 215 -8.31 8.65 -8.89
N LEU A 216 -8.28 9.58 -7.95
CA LEU A 216 -9.41 9.90 -7.08
C LEU A 216 -10.36 10.89 -7.78
N LEU A 217 -11.61 10.46 -8.05
CA LEU A 217 -12.65 11.32 -8.61
C LEU A 217 -13.35 12.13 -7.50
N ALA A 218 -13.79 11.43 -6.46
CA ALA A 218 -14.54 11.99 -5.35
C ALA A 218 -14.21 11.25 -4.07
N PHE A 219 -14.16 11.97 -2.95
CA PHE A 219 -13.88 11.42 -1.64
C PHE A 219 -14.72 12.16 -0.61
N TYR A 220 -15.53 11.38 0.11
CA TYR A 220 -16.39 11.82 1.19
C TYR A 220 -15.86 11.25 2.51
N SER A 221 -15.87 12.08 3.55
CA SER A 221 -15.58 11.68 4.93
C SER A 221 -16.66 12.21 5.87
N SER A 222 -17.18 11.35 6.73
CA SER A 222 -18.12 11.75 7.78
C SER A 222 -17.46 12.70 8.78
N ARG A 223 -18.25 13.62 9.35
CA ARG A 223 -17.79 14.61 10.35
C ARG A 223 -17.25 13.97 11.63
N ASN A 224 -17.70 12.74 11.94
CA ASN A 224 -17.29 12.00 13.12
C ASN A 224 -16.11 11.06 12.84
N ALA A 225 -15.66 10.98 11.59
CA ALA A 225 -14.55 10.11 11.19
C ALA A 225 -13.20 10.83 11.39
N SER A 226 -12.16 10.05 11.70
CA SER A 226 -10.79 10.55 11.65
C SER A 226 -10.37 10.78 10.20
N ASN A 227 -9.58 11.83 9.95
CA ASN A 227 -8.99 12.05 8.63
C ASN A 227 -8.17 10.82 8.21
N LEU A 228 -8.42 10.32 7.00
CA LEU A 228 -7.57 9.30 6.39
C LEU A 228 -6.26 9.93 5.94
N TYR A 229 -5.16 9.25 6.25
CA TYR A 229 -3.85 9.72 5.82
C TYR A 229 -3.57 9.32 4.36
N PRO A 230 -2.80 10.14 3.63
CA PRO A 230 -2.47 9.84 2.23
C PRO A 230 -1.75 8.50 2.05
N SER A 231 -0.91 8.11 3.01
CA SER A 231 -0.25 6.79 3.03
C SER A 231 -1.25 5.63 3.08
N ASP A 232 -2.33 5.80 3.85
CA ASP A 232 -3.39 4.80 3.93
C ASP A 232 -4.22 4.79 2.65
N LEU A 233 -4.53 5.96 2.09
CA LEU A 233 -5.25 6.04 0.82
C LEU A 233 -4.47 5.38 -0.33
N LEU A 234 -3.15 5.55 -0.40
CA LEU A 234 -2.30 4.84 -1.36
C LEU A 234 -2.32 3.32 -1.11
N ALA A 235 -2.24 2.87 0.14
CA ALA A 235 -2.33 1.44 0.47
C ALA A 235 -3.71 0.84 0.11
N LEU A 236 -4.79 1.60 0.30
CA LEU A 236 -6.14 1.24 -0.14
C LEU A 236 -6.22 1.16 -1.66
N ILE A 237 -5.58 2.08 -2.40
CA ILE A 237 -5.52 2.00 -3.88
C ILE A 237 -4.76 0.74 -4.32
N ILE A 238 -3.66 0.37 -3.66
CA ILE A 238 -2.96 -0.91 -3.95
C ILE A 238 -3.91 -2.09 -3.77
N LEU A 239 -4.65 -2.14 -2.65
CA LEU A 239 -5.64 -3.20 -2.40
C LEU A 239 -6.74 -3.24 -3.49
N VAL A 240 -7.25 -2.08 -3.92
CA VAL A 240 -8.25 -2.03 -5.01
C VAL A 240 -7.66 -2.52 -6.33
N GLN A 241 -6.44 -2.11 -6.66
CA GLN A 241 -5.77 -2.49 -7.92
C GLN A 241 -5.29 -3.94 -7.94
N ASP A 242 -5.13 -4.56 -6.76
CA ASP A 242 -4.87 -5.99 -6.63
C ASP A 242 -6.14 -6.82 -6.86
N LEU A 243 -7.26 -6.38 -6.28
CA LEU A 243 -8.57 -7.04 -6.43
C LEU A 243 -9.17 -6.85 -7.82
N TYR A 244 -9.08 -5.63 -8.36
CA TYR A 244 -9.60 -5.23 -9.66
C TYR A 244 -8.51 -4.51 -10.45
N PRO A 245 -7.54 -5.26 -11.00
CA PRO A 245 -6.49 -4.69 -11.82
C PRO A 245 -7.09 -3.85 -12.94
N SER A 246 -6.62 -2.61 -13.04
CA SER A 246 -6.89 -1.79 -14.21
C SER A 246 -6.26 -2.49 -15.43
N LYS A 247 -7.09 -3.16 -16.23
CA LYS A 247 -6.71 -3.67 -17.54
C LYS A 247 -6.52 -2.46 -18.46
N ILE A 248 -5.34 -1.83 -18.39
CA ILE A 248 -4.96 -0.79 -19.34
C ILE A 248 -4.79 -1.40 -20.76
N ASP A 249 -4.62 -2.72 -20.85
CA ASP A 249 -4.11 -3.40 -22.04
C ASP A 249 -5.10 -4.32 -22.80
N LEU A 250 -6.34 -4.56 -22.34
CA LEU A 250 -7.15 -5.68 -22.88
C LEU A 250 -8.57 -5.35 -23.38
N ASP A 251 -9.01 -4.09 -23.43
CA ASP A 251 -10.43 -3.76 -23.72
C ASP A 251 -10.72 -3.20 -25.13
N ASP A 252 -9.76 -3.28 -26.08
CA ASP A 252 -10.02 -2.95 -27.50
C ASP A 252 -10.13 -4.21 -28.39
N THR A 253 -10.53 -5.36 -27.84
CA THR A 253 -11.18 -6.44 -28.61
C THR A 253 -12.70 -6.27 -28.57
N SER A 254 -13.19 -5.10 -28.92
CA SER A 254 -14.51 -4.96 -29.51
C SER A 254 -14.38 -5.25 -30.99
N GLU A 255 -14.94 -6.39 -31.42
CA GLU A 255 -15.29 -6.65 -32.81
C GLU A 255 -16.26 -5.56 -33.27
N GLU A 256 -15.76 -4.43 -33.77
CA GLU A 256 -16.48 -3.45 -34.59
C GLU A 256 -15.55 -2.28 -34.93
N LEU A 257 -14.80 -2.40 -36.05
CA LEU A 257 -14.38 -1.31 -36.96
C LEU A 257 -13.26 -1.78 -37.91
N GLU A 258 -13.52 -2.82 -38.72
CA GLU A 258 -12.89 -2.91 -40.03
C GLU A 258 -13.72 -2.09 -41.04
N SER A 259 -13.58 -0.76 -41.02
CA SER A 259 -13.90 0.07 -42.19
C SER A 259 -13.28 1.46 -42.09
N SER A 260 -11.98 1.57 -42.33
CA SER A 260 -11.38 2.70 -43.06
C SER A 260 -9.85 2.61 -43.05
N SER A 261 -9.29 1.72 -43.85
CA SER A 261 -8.00 2.03 -44.48
C SER A 261 -8.02 1.45 -45.88
N VAL A 262 -8.05 2.34 -46.87
CA VAL A 262 -7.84 2.00 -48.28
C VAL A 262 -6.33 2.04 -48.51
N PRO A 263 -5.69 0.94 -48.96
CA PRO A 263 -4.41 1.03 -49.63
C PRO A 263 -4.65 1.20 -51.13
N ASP A 264 -4.05 2.23 -51.73
CA ASP A 264 -3.96 2.40 -53.19
C ASP A 264 -3.27 1.17 -53.81
N VAL A 265 -4.04 0.32 -54.51
CA VAL A 265 -3.50 -0.74 -55.37
C VAL A 265 -4.27 -0.73 -56.69
N PHE A 266 -3.50 -0.60 -57.78
CA PHE A 266 -3.94 -0.49 -59.16
C PHE A 266 -4.90 -1.60 -59.61
N TYR A 267 -5.93 -1.20 -60.37
CA TYR A 267 -6.96 -2.06 -60.96
C TYR A 267 -6.42 -2.98 -62.08
N THR A 268 -6.79 -4.26 -62.02
CA THR A 268 -7.10 -5.09 -63.21
C THR A 268 -8.31 -5.98 -62.87
N PRO A 269 -9.38 -6.00 -63.69
CA PRO A 269 -10.59 -6.76 -63.39
C PRO A 269 -10.58 -8.14 -64.06
N GLU A 270 -10.95 -9.19 -63.31
CA GLU A 270 -11.29 -10.50 -63.87
C GLU A 270 -12.50 -11.12 -63.12
N PRO A 271 -13.22 -12.07 -63.74
CA PRO A 271 -14.68 -12.02 -63.86
C PRO A 271 -15.47 -12.88 -62.84
N SER A 272 -16.79 -12.65 -62.84
CA SER A 272 -17.81 -13.21 -61.94
C SER A 272 -17.82 -14.74 -61.83
N PRO A 273 -18.19 -15.31 -60.66
CA PRO A 273 -18.26 -16.76 -60.46
C PRO A 273 -19.60 -17.35 -60.92
N PRO A 274 -19.64 -18.60 -61.42
CA PRO A 274 -20.88 -19.37 -61.53
C PRO A 274 -21.09 -20.30 -60.33
N GLU A 275 -22.37 -20.33 -59.95
CA GLU A 275 -23.23 -21.33 -59.31
C GLU A 275 -22.70 -22.55 -58.53
N ARG A 276 -23.40 -22.78 -57.41
CA ARG A 276 -23.41 -23.93 -56.49
C ARG A 276 -23.55 -25.28 -57.22
N GLU A 277 -22.93 -26.32 -56.68
CA GLU A 277 -23.61 -27.59 -56.40
C GLU A 277 -22.86 -28.46 -55.37
N SER A 278 -23.67 -29.17 -54.59
CA SER A 278 -23.41 -30.06 -53.46
C SER A 278 -22.67 -31.36 -53.78
N VAL A 279 -21.90 -31.93 -52.83
CA VAL A 279 -21.91 -33.37 -52.50
C VAL A 279 -21.42 -33.59 -51.06
N ARG A 280 -22.23 -34.31 -50.26
CA ARG A 280 -21.84 -34.99 -49.01
C ARG A 280 -21.18 -36.33 -49.34
N LEU A 281 -20.22 -36.79 -48.53
CA LEU A 281 -20.04 -38.22 -48.25
C LEU A 281 -19.60 -38.40 -46.78
N ARG A 282 -20.41 -39.18 -46.05
CA ARG A 282 -20.09 -39.84 -44.79
C ARG A 282 -19.25 -41.08 -45.10
N ASP A 283 -18.39 -41.47 -44.17
CA ASP A 283 -18.13 -42.89 -43.94
C ASP A 283 -18.06 -43.17 -42.43
N ASP A 284 -18.73 -44.25 -42.04
CA ASP A 284 -19.12 -44.63 -40.69
C ASP A 284 -18.01 -45.42 -39.98
N SER A 285 -17.78 -45.12 -38.69
CA SER A 285 -17.28 -46.12 -37.73
C SER A 285 -17.96 -45.91 -36.36
N PRO A 286 -18.39 -46.98 -35.66
CA PRO A 286 -19.26 -46.89 -34.48
C PRO A 286 -18.51 -46.46 -33.21
N PRO A 287 -19.21 -45.96 -32.17
CA PRO A 287 -18.56 -45.34 -31.03
C PRO A 287 -17.95 -46.41 -30.13
N VAL A 288 -16.63 -46.37 -29.99
CA VAL A 288 -15.94 -47.08 -28.90
C VAL A 288 -16.26 -46.30 -27.62
N PHE A 289 -17.02 -46.93 -26.73
CA PHE A 289 -17.18 -46.48 -25.35
C PHE A 289 -15.80 -46.41 -24.70
N GLN A 290 -15.24 -45.21 -24.62
CA GLN A 290 -14.04 -44.95 -23.85
C GLN A 290 -14.46 -44.92 -22.39
N PHE A 291 -14.20 -46.03 -21.69
CA PHE A 291 -14.32 -46.09 -20.24
C PHE A 291 -13.31 -45.10 -19.66
N VAL A 292 -13.80 -43.95 -19.20
CA VAL A 292 -13.04 -43.08 -18.31
C VAL A 292 -12.95 -43.82 -16.97
N ASP A 293 -11.72 -44.10 -16.54
CA ASP A 293 -11.47 -44.79 -15.29
C ASP A 293 -12.12 -43.98 -14.14
N PRO A 294 -12.98 -44.59 -13.29
CA PRO A 294 -13.63 -43.86 -12.20
C PRO A 294 -12.64 -43.17 -11.27
N ASP A 295 -11.42 -43.71 -11.17
CA ASP A 295 -10.33 -43.16 -10.37
C ASP A 295 -9.72 -41.89 -11.00
N VAL A 296 -9.77 -41.74 -12.33
CA VAL A 296 -9.33 -40.53 -13.04
C VAL A 296 -10.39 -39.44 -12.97
N GLN A 297 -11.67 -39.81 -13.10
CA GLN A 297 -12.79 -38.88 -12.90
C GLN A 297 -12.86 -38.41 -11.42
N MET A 298 -12.64 -39.31 -10.47
CA MET A 298 -12.54 -38.97 -9.04
C MET A 298 -11.30 -38.11 -8.75
N ALA A 299 -10.19 -38.28 -9.46
CA ALA A 299 -9.00 -37.44 -9.32
C ALA A 299 -9.21 -36.04 -9.95
N GLU A 300 -9.90 -35.93 -11.08
CA GLU A 300 -10.27 -34.65 -11.69
C GLU A 300 -11.36 -33.92 -10.89
N ASP A 301 -12.36 -34.64 -10.36
CA ASP A 301 -13.38 -34.11 -9.46
C ASP A 301 -12.77 -33.75 -8.07
N SER A 302 -11.73 -34.47 -7.63
CA SER A 302 -10.93 -34.10 -6.45
C SER A 302 -10.05 -32.87 -6.71
N LEU A 303 -9.60 -32.64 -7.94
CA LEU A 303 -8.87 -31.44 -8.35
C LEU A 303 -9.80 -30.23 -8.58
N GLN A 304 -11.05 -30.45 -9.02
CA GLN A 304 -12.09 -29.42 -9.11
C GLN A 304 -12.67 -29.07 -7.73
N THR A 305 -12.73 -30.01 -6.78
CA THR A 305 -13.05 -29.71 -5.38
C THR A 305 -11.88 -29.09 -4.60
N LEU A 306 -10.69 -29.02 -5.21
CA LEU A 306 -9.55 -28.21 -4.75
C LEU A 306 -9.51 -26.80 -5.36
N GLU A 307 -10.52 -26.40 -6.15
CA GLU A 307 -10.73 -24.98 -6.40
C GLU A 307 -11.11 -24.31 -5.09
N VAL A 308 -10.08 -23.68 -4.50
CA VAL A 308 -10.18 -22.76 -3.37
C VAL A 308 -11.42 -21.90 -3.56
N PRO A 309 -12.35 -21.84 -2.59
CA PRO A 309 -13.50 -20.95 -2.70
C PRO A 309 -12.95 -19.56 -2.98
N THR A 310 -13.30 -19.00 -4.14
CA THR A 310 -13.03 -17.60 -4.42
C THR A 310 -13.62 -16.81 -3.25
N PRO A 311 -12.85 -15.90 -2.61
CA PRO A 311 -13.38 -15.11 -1.51
C PRO A 311 -14.66 -14.45 -2.02
N ASP A 312 -15.76 -14.64 -1.29
CA ASP A 312 -17.07 -14.09 -1.63
C ASP A 312 -16.89 -12.61 -2.01
N PRO A 313 -17.20 -12.20 -3.25
CA PRO A 313 -16.95 -10.83 -3.71
C PRO A 313 -17.72 -9.79 -2.88
N SER A 314 -18.74 -10.22 -2.11
CA SER A 314 -19.49 -9.39 -1.17
C SER A 314 -18.89 -9.33 0.24
N ALA A 315 -17.81 -10.07 0.52
CA ALA A 315 -17.12 -10.06 1.80
C ALA A 315 -16.17 -8.84 1.90
N PRO A 316 -16.25 -8.06 2.98
CA PRO A 316 -15.34 -6.94 3.17
C PRO A 316 -13.92 -7.40 3.45
N SER A 317 -12.94 -6.63 2.98
CA SER A 317 -11.57 -6.74 3.46
C SER A 317 -11.42 -5.98 4.78
N ARG A 318 -10.86 -6.61 5.81
CA ARG A 318 -10.46 -5.90 7.03
C ARG A 318 -9.20 -5.09 6.75
N VAL A 319 -9.25 -3.80 7.07
CA VAL A 319 -8.11 -2.88 6.92
C VAL A 319 -7.92 -2.09 8.20
N PHE A 320 -6.67 -1.86 8.57
CA PHE A 320 -6.29 -1.18 9.80
C PHE A 320 -5.55 0.12 9.45
N LEU A 321 -6.22 1.25 9.66
CA LEU A 321 -5.80 2.54 9.12
C LEU A 321 -5.30 3.47 10.24
N GLU A 322 -4.40 4.39 9.93
CA GLU A 322 -3.94 5.39 10.88
C GLU A 322 -5.02 6.46 11.11
N ALA A 323 -5.28 6.77 12.38
CA ALA A 323 -6.07 7.91 12.81
C ALA A 323 -5.18 8.90 13.58
N LYS A 324 -5.61 10.17 13.65
CA LYS A 324 -4.83 11.30 14.23
C LYS A 324 -4.20 11.03 15.59
N GLU A 325 -4.86 10.23 16.42
CA GLU A 325 -4.43 9.90 17.79
C GLU A 325 -4.10 8.41 18.00
N TYR A 326 -4.51 7.55 17.07
CA TYR A 326 -4.45 6.10 17.23
C TYR A 326 -4.06 5.44 15.89
N PRO A 327 -2.92 4.77 15.79
CA PRO A 327 -2.56 3.98 14.62
C PRO A 327 -3.43 2.70 14.57
N MET A 328 -3.63 2.18 13.35
CA MET A 328 -4.22 0.85 13.12
C MET A 328 -5.65 0.71 13.69
N ILE A 329 -6.53 1.67 13.42
CA ILE A 329 -7.96 1.58 13.75
C ILE A 329 -8.66 0.65 12.74
N PRO A 330 -9.47 -0.32 13.22
CA PRO A 330 -10.11 -1.31 12.37
C PRO A 330 -11.26 -0.72 11.55
N HIS A 331 -11.25 -1.00 10.23
CA HIS A 331 -12.31 -0.67 9.29
C HIS A 331 -12.67 -1.90 8.42
N SER A 332 -13.92 -1.96 7.96
CA SER A 332 -14.30 -2.86 6.86
C SER A 332 -14.23 -2.09 5.54
N MET A 333 -13.52 -2.64 4.57
CA MET A 333 -13.39 -2.09 3.22
C MET A 333 -14.22 -2.90 2.24
N TYR A 334 -15.20 -2.25 1.61
CA TYR A 334 -15.99 -2.80 0.51
C TYR A 334 -15.48 -2.19 -0.79
N CYS A 335 -15.07 -3.04 -1.72
CA CYS A 335 -14.65 -2.64 -3.06
C CYS A 335 -15.74 -3.06 -4.04
N LEU A 336 -16.46 -2.10 -4.59
CA LEU A 336 -17.62 -2.31 -5.46
C LEU A 336 -17.24 -1.87 -6.88
N PRO A 337 -16.89 -2.79 -7.78
CA PRO A 337 -16.49 -2.46 -9.15
C PRO A 337 -17.70 -1.99 -9.96
N LEU A 338 -17.71 -0.71 -10.37
CA LEU A 338 -18.80 -0.12 -11.16
C LEU A 338 -18.66 -0.52 -12.63
N TRP A 339 -17.44 -0.43 -13.16
CA TRP A 339 -17.00 -0.86 -14.50
C TRP A 339 -15.51 -1.19 -14.45
N PRO A 340 -14.93 -1.86 -15.46
CA PRO A 340 -13.47 -1.98 -15.58
C PRO A 340 -12.80 -0.60 -15.46
N GLY A 341 -11.89 -0.47 -14.50
CA GLY A 341 -11.21 0.80 -14.23
C GLY A 341 -12.03 1.85 -13.48
N ILE A 342 -13.26 1.58 -13.01
CA ILE A 342 -13.99 2.48 -12.11
C ILE A 342 -14.52 1.70 -10.91
N THR A 343 -14.12 2.09 -9.69
CA THR A 343 -14.45 1.38 -8.46
C THR A 343 -14.96 2.34 -7.40
N LEU A 344 -16.06 1.98 -6.74
CA LEU A 344 -16.52 2.61 -5.52
C LEU A 344 -15.94 1.87 -4.32
N VAL A 345 -15.38 2.62 -3.36
CA VAL A 345 -14.89 2.07 -2.10
C VAL A 345 -15.68 2.65 -0.95
N LEU A 346 -16.16 1.78 -0.06
CA LEU A 346 -16.81 2.16 1.20
C LEU A 346 -15.96 1.65 2.37
N LEU A 347 -15.66 2.54 3.31
CA LEU A 347 -15.01 2.20 4.58
C LEU A 347 -16.02 2.36 5.71
N THR A 348 -16.29 1.27 6.42
CA THR A 348 -17.22 1.28 7.55
C THR A 348 -16.48 1.17 8.88
N LYS A 349 -17.08 1.80 9.89
CA LYS A 349 -16.72 1.65 11.29
C LYS A 349 -17.12 0.27 11.76
N ILE A 350 -16.17 -0.46 12.32
CA ILE A 350 -16.44 -1.76 12.91
C ILE A 350 -17.09 -1.57 14.30
N PRO A 351 -18.10 -2.40 14.65
CA PRO A 351 -18.63 -2.47 16.01
C PRO A 351 -17.51 -2.63 17.05
N ASN A 352 -17.69 -2.09 18.25
CA ASN A 352 -16.69 -2.14 19.32
C ASN A 352 -15.32 -1.49 19.00
N SER A 353 -15.23 -0.61 18.00
CA SER A 353 -14.00 0.15 17.68
C SER A 353 -13.43 0.95 18.87
N ASN A 354 -14.24 1.29 19.88
CA ASN A 354 -13.78 1.86 21.16
C ASN A 354 -12.84 0.92 21.94
N VAL A 355 -12.95 -0.39 21.73
CA VAL A 355 -12.03 -1.38 22.31
C VAL A 355 -10.65 -1.23 21.69
N ALA A 356 -10.54 -1.03 20.36
CA ALA A 356 -9.25 -0.78 19.71
C ALA A 356 -8.53 0.43 20.30
N VAL A 357 -9.25 1.54 20.48
CA VAL A 357 -8.74 2.76 21.13
C VAL A 357 -8.24 2.48 22.55
N SER A 358 -9.01 1.72 23.33
CA SER A 358 -8.65 1.37 24.70
C SER A 358 -7.42 0.45 24.75
N VAL A 359 -7.36 -0.56 23.88
CA VAL A 359 -6.21 -1.47 23.78
C VAL A 359 -4.95 -0.70 23.40
N TYR A 360 -5.02 0.18 22.41
CA TYR A 360 -3.88 1.03 22.03
C TYR A 360 -3.39 1.89 23.18
N TYR A 361 -4.30 2.56 23.90
CA TYR A 361 -3.93 3.38 25.05
C TYR A 361 -3.12 2.59 26.09
N TYR A 362 -3.54 1.36 26.40
CA TYR A 362 -2.78 0.51 27.32
C TYR A 362 -1.47 -0.01 26.71
N LEU A 363 -1.47 -0.40 25.43
CA LEU A 363 -0.25 -0.81 24.71
C LEU A 363 0.80 0.30 24.73
N GLU A 364 0.43 1.53 24.43
CA GLU A 364 1.34 2.68 24.46
C GLU A 364 1.92 2.91 25.86
N ALA A 365 1.10 2.75 26.91
CA ALA A 365 1.58 2.83 28.29
C ALA A 365 2.62 1.74 28.61
N PHE A 366 2.38 0.50 28.18
CA PHE A 366 3.33 -0.61 28.36
C PHE A 366 4.59 -0.44 27.50
N VAL A 367 4.51 0.07 26.28
CA VAL A 367 5.68 0.39 25.44
C VAL A 367 6.54 1.46 26.10
N LYS A 368 5.92 2.54 26.61
CA LYS A 368 6.64 3.59 27.35
C LYS A 368 7.27 3.07 28.63
N LEU A 369 6.66 2.07 29.28
CA LEU A 369 7.19 1.44 30.48
C LEU A 369 8.37 0.52 30.12
N GLU A 370 8.22 -0.34 29.12
CA GLU A 370 9.26 -1.23 28.62
C GLU A 370 10.52 -0.45 28.26
N LYS A 371 10.38 0.64 27.48
CA LYS A 371 11.50 1.49 27.10
C LYS A 371 12.25 2.04 28.32
N ARG A 372 11.52 2.57 29.31
CA ARG A 372 12.13 3.10 30.54
C ARG A 372 12.87 2.03 31.35
N LEU A 373 12.29 0.84 31.45
CA LEU A 373 12.91 -0.29 32.14
C LEU A 373 14.16 -0.80 31.39
N CYS A 374 14.15 -0.80 30.05
CA CYS A 374 15.32 -1.09 29.23
C CYS A 374 16.43 -0.04 29.43
N ASP A 375 16.07 1.25 29.50
CA ASP A 375 16.97 2.37 29.76
C ASP A 375 17.49 2.41 31.22
N GLY A 376 17.12 1.44 32.07
CA GLY A 376 17.56 1.33 33.46
C GLY A 376 16.88 2.28 34.44
N HIS A 377 15.77 2.91 34.06
CA HIS A 377 14.99 3.74 34.99
C HIS A 377 14.18 2.86 35.93
N GLU A 378 14.51 2.87 37.23
CA GLU A 378 13.86 2.02 38.24
C GLU A 378 13.01 2.81 39.24
N GLY A 379 12.03 2.12 39.85
CA GLY A 379 11.22 2.66 40.95
C GLY A 379 10.43 3.92 40.57
N ALA A 380 10.55 4.99 41.37
CA ALA A 380 9.82 6.25 41.12
C ALA A 380 10.25 6.95 39.81
N ALA A 381 11.47 6.70 39.31
CA ALA A 381 11.95 7.25 38.05
C ALA A 381 11.28 6.57 36.85
N ALA A 382 10.99 5.26 36.93
CA ALA A 382 10.23 4.51 35.93
C ALA A 382 8.81 5.06 35.73
N ILE A 383 8.23 5.65 36.77
CA ILE A 383 6.82 6.11 36.80
C ILE A 383 6.67 7.60 36.46
N ARG A 384 7.77 8.38 36.51
CA ARG A 384 7.74 9.83 36.32
C ARG A 384 7.03 10.21 35.00
N GLY A 385 6.00 11.07 35.08
CA GLY A 385 5.22 11.56 33.93
C GLY A 385 4.06 10.69 33.44
N GLN A 386 3.73 9.58 34.12
CA GLN A 386 2.47 8.83 33.86
C GLN A 386 1.31 9.42 34.69
N PRO A 387 0.04 9.35 34.23
CA PRO A 387 -1.11 9.54 35.10
C PRO A 387 -1.06 8.53 36.26
N SER A 388 -1.82 8.77 37.33
CA SER A 388 -1.74 7.97 38.55
C SER A 388 -1.76 6.47 38.22
N VAL A 389 -0.66 5.76 38.55
CA VAL A 389 -0.49 4.34 38.19
C VAL A 389 -1.61 3.49 38.78
N GLN A 390 -2.14 3.90 39.94
CA GLN A 390 -3.30 3.29 40.58
C GLN A 390 -4.60 3.49 39.78
N GLU A 391 -4.77 4.64 39.11
CA GLU A 391 -5.91 4.90 38.24
C GLU A 391 -5.80 4.14 36.91
N GLN A 392 -4.62 4.06 36.29
CA GLN A 392 -4.42 3.21 35.11
C GLN A 392 -4.68 1.73 35.44
N ARG A 393 -4.22 1.27 36.60
CA ARG A 393 -4.50 -0.07 37.11
C ARG A 393 -6.00 -0.33 37.25
N SER A 394 -6.75 0.56 37.90
CA SER A 394 -8.19 0.36 38.11
C SER A 394 -8.98 0.43 36.80
N ARG A 395 -8.59 1.32 35.87
CA ARG A 395 -9.17 1.41 34.52
C ARG A 395 -8.93 0.14 33.71
N LEU A 396 -7.70 -0.38 33.70
CA LEU A 396 -7.36 -1.61 32.98
C LEU A 396 -8.10 -2.81 33.58
N GLU A 397 -8.16 -2.94 34.90
CA GLU A 397 -8.91 -4.02 35.56
C GLU A 397 -10.41 -3.96 35.25
N LYS A 398 -10.98 -2.75 35.15
CA LYS A 398 -12.36 -2.57 34.68
C LYS A 398 -12.51 -2.97 33.21
N SER A 399 -11.62 -2.54 32.32
CA SER A 399 -11.63 -2.90 30.90
C SER A 399 -11.52 -4.41 30.68
N ILE A 400 -10.63 -5.10 31.39
CA ILE A 400 -10.46 -6.55 31.29
C ILE A 400 -11.75 -7.28 31.69
N LYS A 401 -12.43 -6.84 32.75
CA LYS A 401 -13.72 -7.40 33.15
C LYS A 401 -14.80 -7.17 32.10
N THR A 402 -14.85 -5.98 31.50
CA THR A 402 -15.77 -5.68 30.39
C THR A 402 -15.51 -6.55 29.17
N TRP A 403 -14.25 -6.73 28.76
CA TRP A 403 -13.92 -7.61 27.63
C TRP A 403 -14.21 -9.08 27.92
N ALA A 404 -14.01 -9.53 29.16
CA ALA A 404 -14.37 -10.89 29.57
C ALA A 404 -15.87 -11.19 29.42
N SER A 405 -16.73 -10.19 29.61
CA SER A 405 -18.18 -10.33 29.42
C SER A 405 -18.64 -10.35 27.96
N MET A 406 -17.74 -10.17 26.99
CA MET A 406 -18.05 -10.12 25.55
C MET A 406 -17.74 -11.44 24.82
N ASP A 407 -17.81 -12.59 25.51
CA ASP A 407 -17.50 -13.95 25.01
C ASP A 407 -16.06 -14.15 24.51
N ILE A 408 -15.10 -13.47 25.15
CA ILE A 408 -13.68 -13.43 24.74
C ILE A 408 -12.84 -14.32 25.65
N GLN A 409 -11.87 -15.02 25.06
CA GLN A 409 -10.85 -15.77 25.80
C GLN A 409 -9.86 -14.82 26.49
N THR A 410 -10.32 -14.08 27.50
CA THR A 410 -9.50 -13.18 28.33
C THR A 410 -8.83 -13.86 29.50
N LEU A 411 -9.03 -15.18 29.69
CA LEU A 411 -8.46 -15.93 30.81
C LEU A 411 -6.93 -15.78 30.88
N GLN A 412 -6.26 -15.86 29.72
CA GLN A 412 -4.81 -15.65 29.63
C GLN A 412 -4.42 -14.21 29.99
N LEU A 413 -5.13 -13.21 29.45
CA LEU A 413 -4.91 -11.80 29.81
C LEU A 413 -5.10 -11.54 31.31
N GLN A 414 -6.13 -12.13 31.93
CA GLN A 414 -6.39 -11.99 33.36
C GLN A 414 -5.23 -12.58 34.19
N ASN A 415 -4.72 -13.75 33.81
CA ASN A 415 -3.58 -14.39 34.48
C ASN A 415 -2.28 -13.59 34.31
N VAL A 416 -2.02 -13.06 33.12
CA VAL A 416 -0.84 -12.23 32.87
C VAL A 416 -0.94 -10.90 33.60
N TRP A 417 -2.13 -10.30 33.66
CA TRP A 417 -2.37 -9.08 34.42
C TRP A 417 -2.20 -9.30 35.92
N THR A 418 -2.66 -10.43 36.49
CA THR A 418 -2.45 -10.73 37.91
C THR A 418 -0.99 -10.97 38.24
N ASP A 419 -0.24 -11.68 37.40
CA ASP A 419 1.22 -11.83 37.54
C ASP A 419 1.93 -10.47 37.52
N PHE A 420 1.66 -9.65 36.51
CA PHE A 420 2.21 -8.30 36.41
C PHE A 420 1.88 -7.46 37.66
N LYS A 421 0.61 -7.48 38.10
CA LYS A 421 0.14 -6.75 39.27
C LYS A 421 0.85 -7.18 40.55
N ASN A 422 1.06 -8.47 40.75
CA ASN A 422 1.73 -9.00 41.92
C ASN A 422 3.21 -8.59 41.97
N LYS A 423 3.88 -8.56 40.81
CA LYS A 423 5.29 -8.15 40.69
C LYS A 423 5.47 -6.64 40.83
N ALA A 424 4.67 -5.84 40.11
CA ALA A 424 4.80 -4.39 40.06
C ALA A 424 4.37 -3.68 41.36
N PHE A 425 3.38 -4.23 42.09
CA PHE A 425 2.77 -3.61 43.28
C PHE A 425 2.95 -4.44 44.56
N SER A 426 4.06 -5.17 44.67
CA SER A 426 4.36 -5.98 45.86
C SER A 426 4.52 -5.12 47.12
N ARG A 427 4.33 -5.71 48.31
CA ARG A 427 4.35 -4.99 49.60
C ARG A 427 5.74 -4.52 50.03
N SER A 428 6.81 -4.98 49.37
CA SER A 428 8.22 -4.73 49.73
C SER A 428 8.88 -3.55 49.02
N GLY A 429 8.18 -2.85 48.11
CA GLY A 429 8.70 -1.65 47.42
C GLY A 429 8.06 -1.42 46.05
N CYS A 430 8.60 -0.43 45.30
CA CYS A 430 8.19 -0.14 43.93
C CYS A 430 8.80 -1.21 43.00
N GLY A 431 8.02 -2.23 42.60
CA GLY A 431 8.48 -3.39 41.83
C GLY A 431 8.78 -3.12 40.35
N PHE A 432 9.09 -1.88 40.00
CA PHE A 432 9.43 -1.46 38.64
C PHE A 432 10.94 -1.55 38.45
N THR A 433 11.42 -2.78 38.32
CA THR A 433 12.81 -3.15 38.03
C THR A 433 12.90 -3.86 36.68
N ARG A 434 14.11 -4.08 36.19
CA ARG A 434 14.36 -4.80 34.92
C ARG A 434 13.72 -6.20 34.88
N GLU A 435 13.50 -6.83 36.03
CA GLU A 435 12.83 -8.13 36.18
C GLU A 435 11.36 -8.12 35.73
N LEU A 436 10.73 -6.95 35.63
CA LEU A 436 9.35 -6.79 35.15
C LEU A 436 9.24 -6.82 33.61
N LEU A 437 10.36 -6.68 32.88
CA LEU A 437 10.38 -6.64 31.41
C LEU A 437 9.65 -7.83 30.75
N PRO A 438 9.87 -9.10 31.17
CA PRO A 438 9.18 -10.24 30.56
C PRO A 438 7.66 -10.18 30.78
N SER A 439 7.20 -9.79 31.98
CA SER A 439 5.77 -9.63 32.27
C SER A 439 5.16 -8.46 31.48
N CYS A 440 5.93 -7.38 31.25
CA CYS A 440 5.53 -6.25 30.41
C CYS A 440 5.37 -6.66 28.93
N ARG A 441 6.35 -7.38 28.37
CA ARG A 441 6.29 -7.92 27.00
C ARG A 441 5.12 -8.87 26.82
N ASN A 442 4.92 -9.79 27.78
CA ASN A 442 3.78 -10.72 27.74
C ASN A 442 2.44 -9.96 27.78
N MET A 443 2.33 -8.91 28.59
CA MET A 443 1.10 -8.09 28.62
C MET A 443 0.83 -7.41 27.28
N LYS A 444 1.86 -6.89 26.59
CA LYS A 444 1.73 -6.36 25.22
C LYS A 444 1.19 -7.42 24.26
N THR A 445 1.80 -8.60 24.26
CA THR A 445 1.36 -9.74 23.43
C THR A 445 -0.09 -10.11 23.69
N GLN A 446 -0.51 -10.18 24.96
CA GLN A 446 -1.90 -10.50 25.30
C GLN A 446 -2.89 -9.40 24.88
N LEU A 447 -2.53 -8.12 25.02
CA LEU A 447 -3.35 -7.00 24.55
C LEU A 447 -3.52 -7.02 23.02
N CYS A 448 -2.46 -7.29 22.27
CA CYS A 448 -2.52 -7.54 20.82
C CYS A 448 -3.39 -8.77 20.49
N GLY A 449 -3.33 -9.82 21.31
CA GLY A 449 -4.19 -11.01 21.18
C GLY A 449 -5.67 -10.71 21.37
N VAL A 450 -6.03 -9.86 22.35
CA VAL A 450 -7.41 -9.37 22.54
C VAL A 450 -7.86 -8.60 21.31
N TYR A 451 -7.03 -7.68 20.82
CA TYR A 451 -7.31 -6.93 19.60
C TYR A 451 -7.56 -7.85 18.40
N LYS A 452 -6.72 -8.88 18.22
CA LYS A 452 -6.90 -9.90 17.17
C LYS A 452 -8.28 -10.55 17.27
N GLN A 453 -8.67 -11.01 18.45
CA GLN A 453 -9.96 -11.70 18.65
C GLN A 453 -11.17 -10.83 18.29
N PHE A 454 -11.07 -9.50 18.46
CA PHE A 454 -12.14 -8.57 18.09
C PHE A 454 -12.20 -8.25 16.59
N PHE A 455 -11.05 -8.13 15.92
CA PHE A 455 -10.98 -7.43 14.63
C PHE A 455 -10.36 -8.22 13.48
N ALA A 456 -9.67 -9.33 13.76
CA ALA A 456 -9.10 -10.17 12.70
C ALA A 456 -10.20 -10.76 11.80
N ALA A 457 -9.91 -10.89 10.51
CA ALA A 457 -10.86 -11.37 9.51
C ALA A 457 -11.36 -12.80 9.82
N GLU A 458 -10.48 -13.66 10.36
CA GLU A 458 -10.75 -15.06 10.68
C GLU A 458 -11.63 -15.26 11.92
N CYS A 459 -11.72 -14.26 12.79
CA CYS A 459 -12.48 -14.35 14.04
C CYS A 459 -13.96 -14.02 13.87
N MET A 460 -14.43 -13.78 12.64
CA MET A 460 -15.80 -13.40 12.36
C MET A 460 -16.62 -14.59 11.87
N GLY A 461 -17.63 -14.97 12.66
CA GLY A 461 -18.80 -15.67 12.14
C GLY A 461 -19.53 -14.80 11.10
N SER A 462 -20.36 -15.42 10.27
CA SER A 462 -21.05 -14.90 9.08
C SER A 462 -21.96 -13.65 9.25
N SER A 463 -21.91 -12.92 10.38
CA SER A 463 -22.99 -12.02 10.82
C SER A 463 -22.63 -10.53 11.00
N GLN A 464 -21.44 -10.06 10.61
CA GLN A 464 -21.08 -8.64 10.69
C GLN A 464 -20.51 -8.11 9.38
N ARG A 465 -21.39 -7.97 8.39
CA ARG A 465 -21.13 -7.28 7.13
C ARG A 465 -22.35 -6.45 6.73
N LEU A 466 -22.15 -5.39 5.95
CA LEU A 466 -23.22 -4.69 5.25
C LEU A 466 -24.03 -5.72 4.45
N ALA A 467 -25.35 -5.71 4.62
CA ALA A 467 -26.22 -6.63 3.92
C ALA A 467 -25.99 -6.55 2.39
N PRO A 468 -25.89 -7.69 1.67
CA PRO A 468 -25.57 -7.68 0.23
C PRO A 468 -26.47 -6.78 -0.60
N HIS A 469 -27.78 -6.74 -0.30
CA HIS A 469 -28.73 -5.87 -1.00
C HIS A 469 -28.41 -4.36 -0.83
N LEU A 470 -27.77 -3.94 0.27
CA LEU A 470 -27.30 -2.57 0.45
C LEU A 470 -26.08 -2.27 -0.43
N GLN A 471 -25.19 -3.27 -0.60
CA GLN A 471 -24.03 -3.16 -1.48
C GLN A 471 -24.48 -3.09 -2.95
N GLU A 472 -25.41 -3.93 -3.36
CA GLU A 472 -26.00 -3.92 -4.71
C GLU A 472 -26.71 -2.60 -4.99
N ARG A 473 -27.53 -2.12 -4.04
CA ARG A 473 -28.20 -0.83 -4.18
C ARG A 473 -27.20 0.32 -4.28
N ALA A 474 -26.14 0.31 -3.46
CA ALA A 474 -25.07 1.30 -3.54
C ALA A 474 -24.42 1.31 -4.93
N LEU A 475 -24.10 0.12 -5.46
CA LEU A 475 -23.55 -0.05 -6.79
C LEU A 475 -24.47 0.54 -7.86
N SER A 476 -25.75 0.15 -7.89
CA SER A 476 -26.72 0.64 -8.89
C SER A 476 -26.90 2.16 -8.84
N MET A 477 -26.98 2.74 -7.64
CA MET A 477 -27.13 4.18 -7.47
C MET A 477 -25.95 4.97 -8.06
N VAL A 478 -24.73 4.50 -7.84
CA VAL A 478 -23.53 5.18 -8.35
C VAL A 478 -23.36 4.94 -9.85
N GLN A 479 -23.69 3.74 -10.34
CA GLN A 479 -23.69 3.44 -11.79
C GLN A 479 -24.66 4.37 -12.53
N GLU A 480 -25.90 4.52 -12.04
CA GLU A 480 -26.88 5.43 -12.65
C GLU A 480 -26.37 6.87 -12.67
N LYS A 481 -25.76 7.34 -11.57
CA LYS A 481 -25.24 8.71 -11.46
C LYS A 481 -24.07 9.00 -12.41
N LEU A 482 -23.25 7.99 -12.73
CA LEU A 482 -22.03 8.14 -13.53
C LEU A 482 -22.13 7.62 -14.96
N MET A 483 -23.28 7.08 -15.37
CA MET A 483 -23.42 6.39 -16.67
C MET A 483 -22.97 7.26 -17.85
N ASP A 484 -23.47 8.49 -17.93
CA ASP A 484 -23.14 9.44 -19.01
C ASP A 484 -21.68 9.94 -18.94
N TRP A 485 -21.02 9.77 -17.79
CA TRP A 485 -19.64 10.22 -17.55
C TRP A 485 -18.62 9.10 -17.70
N LYS A 486 -19.05 7.83 -17.82
CA LYS A 486 -18.17 6.65 -17.81
C LYS A 486 -17.01 6.79 -18.79
N ASP A 487 -17.31 6.94 -20.09
CA ASP A 487 -16.28 6.95 -21.13
C ASP A 487 -15.40 8.20 -21.03
N PHE A 488 -16.00 9.34 -20.70
CA PHE A 488 -15.28 10.57 -20.42
C PHE A 488 -14.26 10.40 -19.28
N LEU A 489 -14.65 9.78 -18.17
CA LEU A 489 -13.80 9.56 -17.00
C LEU A 489 -12.64 8.62 -17.33
N LEU A 490 -12.90 7.54 -18.08
CA LEU A 490 -11.87 6.60 -18.51
C LEU A 490 -10.82 7.28 -19.41
N VAL A 491 -11.25 8.08 -20.38
CA VAL A 491 -10.35 8.86 -21.24
C VAL A 491 -9.61 9.93 -20.45
N LYS A 492 -10.31 10.65 -19.58
CA LYS A 492 -9.71 11.72 -18.75
C LYS A 492 -8.66 11.17 -17.80
N SER A 493 -8.89 9.99 -17.22
CA SER A 493 -7.89 9.31 -16.40
C SER A 493 -6.64 8.96 -17.20
N LYS A 494 -6.80 8.49 -18.43
CA LYS A 494 -5.67 8.09 -19.27
C LYS A 494 -4.90 9.29 -19.85
N ARG A 495 -5.57 10.33 -20.35
CA ARG A 495 -4.90 11.45 -21.04
C ARG A 495 -4.65 12.69 -20.19
N ASN A 496 -5.43 12.87 -19.11
CA ASN A 496 -5.42 14.05 -18.25
C ASN A 496 -5.34 15.38 -19.04
N ILE A 497 -6.21 15.53 -20.04
CA ILE A 497 -6.19 16.62 -21.05
C ILE A 497 -6.11 18.02 -20.41
N THR A 498 -6.72 18.20 -19.23
CA THR A 498 -6.72 19.49 -18.50
C THR A 498 -5.32 19.94 -18.10
N MET A 499 -4.38 19.01 -17.90
CA MET A 499 -3.00 19.35 -17.52
C MET A 499 -2.09 19.65 -18.71
N VAL A 500 -2.48 19.21 -19.90
CA VAL A 500 -1.70 19.39 -21.14
C VAL A 500 -1.66 20.87 -21.55
N SER A 501 -2.72 21.63 -21.28
CA SER A 501 -2.76 23.07 -21.58
C SER A 501 -1.66 23.87 -20.86
N TYR A 502 -1.19 23.40 -19.70
CA TYR A 502 -0.06 24.04 -19.01
C TYR A 502 1.26 23.79 -19.74
N LEU A 503 1.43 22.63 -20.40
CA LEU A 503 2.63 22.35 -21.20
C LEU A 503 2.72 23.29 -22.41
N GLU A 504 1.57 23.58 -23.04
CA GLU A 504 1.50 24.51 -24.18
C GLU A 504 1.77 25.96 -23.79
N GLU A 505 1.45 26.34 -22.55
CA GLU A 505 1.58 27.71 -22.06
C GLU A 505 3.03 28.10 -21.73
N PHE A 506 3.87 27.14 -21.33
CA PHE A 506 5.26 27.39 -20.93
C PHE A 506 6.23 26.84 -21.99
N PRO A 507 6.85 27.70 -22.83
CA PRO A 507 7.73 27.24 -23.90
C PRO A 507 8.87 26.36 -23.41
N GLY A 508 9.01 25.19 -24.03
CA GLY A 508 10.03 24.21 -23.71
C GLY A 508 9.80 23.42 -22.42
N LEU A 509 8.67 23.59 -21.73
CA LEU A 509 8.24 22.70 -20.66
C LEU A 509 7.75 21.38 -21.28
N ILE A 510 8.33 20.27 -20.83
CA ILE A 510 8.01 18.92 -21.33
C ILE A 510 7.08 18.23 -20.35
N HIS A 511 7.38 18.34 -19.06
CA HIS A 511 6.60 17.67 -18.02
C HIS A 511 6.70 18.38 -16.68
N PHE A 512 5.69 18.21 -15.83
CA PHE A 512 5.74 18.63 -14.44
C PHE A 512 4.98 17.70 -13.50
N ILE A 513 5.38 17.66 -12.24
CA ILE A 513 4.62 17.04 -11.16
C ILE A 513 4.55 18.06 -10.02
N TYR A 514 3.33 18.47 -9.69
CA TYR A 514 3.06 19.33 -8.53
C TYR A 514 2.42 18.51 -7.42
N VAL A 515 2.92 18.64 -6.19
CA VAL A 515 2.45 17.87 -5.05
C VAL A 515 2.16 18.79 -3.87
N ASP A 516 0.92 18.73 -3.36
CA ASP A 516 0.56 19.24 -2.04
C ASP A 516 0.83 18.14 -1.02
N ARG A 517 1.93 18.25 -0.27
CA ARG A 517 2.34 17.27 0.74
C ARG A 517 1.55 17.39 2.04
N SER A 518 0.87 18.51 2.26
CA SER A 518 -0.01 18.69 3.43
C SER A 518 -1.28 17.87 3.29
N ASN A 519 -1.83 17.79 2.08
CA ASN A 519 -3.00 16.98 1.77
C ASN A 519 -2.64 15.63 1.12
N GLY A 520 -1.37 15.44 0.74
CA GLY A 520 -0.87 14.26 0.02
C GLY A 520 -1.51 14.07 -1.34
N GLN A 521 -1.74 15.17 -2.06
CA GLN A 521 -2.39 15.19 -3.36
C GLN A 521 -1.40 15.64 -4.43
N MET A 522 -1.51 15.08 -5.63
CA MET A 522 -0.68 15.51 -6.76
C MET A 522 -1.49 15.83 -8.01
N ILE A 523 -0.84 16.61 -8.87
CA ILE A 523 -1.33 17.04 -10.17
C ILE A 523 -0.17 16.95 -11.17
N ALA A 524 -0.37 16.22 -12.27
CA ALA A 524 0.60 16.11 -13.35
C ALA A 524 -0.10 15.81 -14.69
N PRO A 525 0.50 16.18 -15.84
CA PRO A 525 0.12 15.61 -17.13
C PRO A 525 0.23 14.08 -17.12
N SER A 526 -0.54 13.38 -17.95
CA SER A 526 -0.43 11.92 -18.05
C SER A 526 0.84 11.51 -18.80
N LEU A 527 1.57 10.53 -18.24
CA LEU A 527 2.72 9.86 -18.87
C LEU A 527 2.42 8.39 -19.17
N ASN A 528 1.19 8.08 -19.58
CA ASN A 528 0.83 6.70 -19.89
C ASN A 528 1.53 6.29 -21.19
N VAL A 529 2.50 5.38 -21.07
CA VAL A 529 3.15 4.74 -22.20
C VAL A 529 2.42 3.43 -22.45
N THR A 530 1.56 3.39 -23.47
CA THR A 530 1.09 2.12 -24.02
C THR A 530 1.31 2.15 -25.53
N ASP A 531 1.65 1.00 -26.11
CA ASP A 531 1.99 0.85 -27.55
C ASP A 531 0.91 1.38 -28.50
N ARG A 532 -0.34 1.53 -28.03
CA ARG A 532 -1.50 1.87 -28.86
C ARG A 532 -2.19 3.18 -28.49
N THR A 533 -2.04 3.70 -27.26
CA THR A 533 -2.67 4.98 -26.88
C THR A 533 -1.74 6.15 -27.18
N VAL A 534 -2.29 7.21 -27.77
CA VAL A 534 -1.57 8.45 -28.03
C VAL A 534 -1.33 9.12 -26.67
N SER A 535 -0.12 9.04 -26.14
CA SER A 535 0.34 10.04 -25.19
C SER A 535 0.52 11.35 -25.97
N GLU A 536 0.15 12.49 -25.39
CA GLU A 536 0.36 13.82 -26.00
C GLU A 536 1.85 14.10 -26.26
N LEU A 537 2.75 13.32 -25.63
CA LEU A 537 4.20 13.35 -25.82
C LEU A 537 4.70 12.41 -26.95
N GLY A 538 3.80 11.70 -27.64
CA GLY A 538 4.11 10.80 -28.76
C GLY A 538 3.84 9.31 -28.47
N LYS A 539 4.14 8.44 -29.44
CA LYS A 539 4.02 6.96 -29.32
C LYS A 539 5.40 6.30 -29.20
N GLY A 540 5.47 5.17 -28.51
CA GLY A 540 6.63 4.27 -28.51
C GLY A 540 7.87 4.86 -27.79
N PRO A 541 9.09 4.66 -28.33
CA PRO A 541 10.36 4.89 -27.61
C PRO A 541 10.55 6.29 -27.03
N LEU A 542 9.93 7.33 -27.63
CA LEU A 542 10.02 8.69 -27.12
C LEU A 542 9.26 8.87 -25.80
N ALA A 543 8.07 8.26 -25.68
CA ALA A 543 7.28 8.34 -24.47
C ALA A 543 7.97 7.61 -23.31
N ASP A 544 8.56 6.44 -23.58
CA ASP A 544 9.41 5.71 -22.62
C ASP A 544 10.63 6.53 -22.21
N PHE A 545 11.28 7.19 -23.16
CA PHE A 545 12.43 8.05 -22.87
C PHE A 545 12.06 9.21 -21.93
N VAL A 546 10.97 9.93 -22.21
CA VAL A 546 10.49 11.01 -21.34
C VAL A 546 10.09 10.48 -19.97
N LYS A 547 9.38 9.34 -19.91
CA LYS A 547 9.05 8.65 -18.65
C LYS A 547 10.31 8.36 -17.84
N ASN A 548 11.33 7.75 -18.45
CA ASN A 548 12.59 7.43 -17.78
C ASN A 548 13.31 8.68 -17.27
N LYS A 549 13.29 9.79 -18.01
CA LYS A 549 13.83 11.09 -17.57
C LYS A 549 13.09 11.63 -16.34
N VAL A 550 11.76 11.54 -16.33
CA VAL A 550 10.93 11.97 -15.19
C VAL A 550 11.17 11.10 -13.95
N TRP A 551 11.23 9.77 -14.11
CA TRP A 551 11.56 8.85 -13.02
C TRP A 551 12.96 9.13 -12.45
N SER A 552 13.96 9.33 -13.33
CA SER A 552 15.32 9.69 -12.92
C SER A 552 15.40 11.02 -12.16
N LEU A 553 14.63 12.04 -12.60
CA LEU A 553 14.50 13.31 -11.90
C LEU A 553 13.96 13.11 -10.47
N VAL A 554 12.86 12.37 -10.30
CA VAL A 554 12.27 12.14 -8.98
C VAL A 554 13.25 11.41 -8.06
N THR A 555 13.89 10.34 -8.54
CA THR A 555 14.89 9.60 -7.76
C THR A 555 16.06 10.50 -7.35
N THR A 556 16.56 11.32 -8.27
CA THR A 556 17.67 12.25 -7.99
C THR A 556 17.26 13.30 -6.96
N ALA A 557 16.08 13.91 -7.13
CA ALA A 557 15.54 14.90 -6.21
C ALA A 557 15.33 14.32 -4.79
N GLN A 558 14.75 13.12 -4.67
CA GLN A 558 14.55 12.45 -3.37
C GLN A 558 15.88 12.18 -2.67
N ARG A 559 16.92 11.74 -3.38
CA ARG A 559 18.27 11.55 -2.84
C ARG A 559 18.90 12.84 -2.35
N TYR A 560 18.73 13.94 -3.06
CA TYR A 560 19.20 15.25 -2.60
C TYR A 560 18.38 15.78 -1.42
N LEU A 561 17.07 15.53 -1.40
CA LEU A 561 16.22 15.89 -0.28
C LEU A 561 16.62 15.16 1.02
N GLN A 562 17.00 13.87 0.94
CA GLN A 562 17.54 13.11 2.08
C GLN A 562 18.78 13.78 2.68
N LYS A 563 19.59 14.42 1.84
CA LYS A 563 20.79 15.18 2.23
C LYS A 563 20.49 16.61 2.72
N GLY A 564 19.21 16.99 2.79
CA GLY A 564 18.76 18.29 3.27
C GLY A 564 18.58 19.36 2.19
N TYR A 565 18.73 19.02 0.90
CA TYR A 565 18.57 19.99 -0.19
C TYR A 565 17.10 20.12 -0.62
N ALA A 566 16.49 21.27 -0.33
CA ALA A 566 15.11 21.59 -0.72
C ALA A 566 14.97 22.07 -2.17
N THR A 567 16.08 22.27 -2.89
CA THR A 567 16.05 22.75 -4.27
C THR A 567 17.19 22.11 -5.05
N VAL A 568 16.87 21.60 -6.24
CA VAL A 568 17.85 21.02 -7.16
C VAL A 568 17.58 21.56 -8.55
N THR A 569 18.62 22.06 -9.22
CA THR A 569 18.59 22.37 -10.65
C THR A 569 19.76 21.66 -11.31
N LEU A 570 19.48 20.89 -12.34
CA LEU A 570 20.45 20.00 -12.98
C LEU A 570 20.25 20.05 -14.50
N ARG A 571 21.34 20.12 -15.24
CA ARG A 571 21.33 19.87 -16.68
C ARG A 571 21.67 18.41 -16.94
N ASP A 572 20.81 17.71 -17.66
CA ASP A 572 20.97 16.32 -18.06
C ASP A 572 20.87 16.20 -19.59
N GLY A 573 22.01 16.34 -20.26
CA GLY A 573 22.09 16.43 -21.72
C GLY A 573 21.31 17.64 -22.25
N ASP A 574 20.37 17.36 -23.15
CA ASP A 574 19.48 18.36 -23.78
C ASP A 574 18.27 18.73 -22.91
N TYR A 575 18.23 18.29 -21.65
CA TYR A 575 17.14 18.54 -20.72
C TYR A 575 17.62 19.31 -19.49
N PHE A 576 16.72 20.09 -18.93
CA PHE A 576 16.94 20.84 -17.70
C PHE A 576 15.91 20.44 -16.67
N PHE A 577 16.38 19.90 -15.56
CA PHE A 577 15.58 19.41 -14.47
C PHE A 577 15.54 20.43 -13.34
N CYS A 578 14.36 20.66 -12.79
CA CYS A 578 14.20 21.41 -11.57
C CYS A 578 13.35 20.65 -10.55
N TYR A 579 13.76 20.77 -9.30
CA TYR A 579 13.02 20.31 -8.14
C TYR A 579 13.00 21.42 -7.10
N PHE A 580 11.82 21.70 -6.55
CA PHE A 580 11.60 22.66 -5.48
C PHE A 580 10.71 22.04 -4.42
N LEU A 581 11.13 22.14 -3.17
CA LEU A 581 10.33 21.94 -1.97
C LEU A 581 10.23 23.28 -1.25
N TRP A 582 9.01 23.71 -0.92
CA TRP A 582 8.83 24.94 -0.16
C TRP A 582 7.66 24.84 0.82
N PHE A 583 7.65 25.79 1.75
CA PHE A 583 6.66 25.86 2.80
C PHE A 583 5.92 27.19 2.73
N GLU A 584 4.63 27.15 3.00
CA GLU A 584 3.78 28.33 3.05
C GLU A 584 2.89 28.31 4.29
N ASN A 585 2.38 29.46 4.69
CA ASN A 585 1.31 29.53 5.69
C ASN A 585 -0.08 29.47 5.05
N GLU A 586 -1.14 29.49 5.87
CA GLU A 586 -2.52 29.44 5.37
C GLU A 586 -2.90 30.57 4.42
N THR A 587 -2.28 31.74 4.60
CA THR A 587 -2.49 32.91 3.76
C THR A 587 -1.75 32.84 2.42
N GLY A 588 -0.92 31.82 2.19
CA GLY A 588 -0.13 31.65 0.95
C GLY A 588 1.16 32.45 0.93
N TYR A 589 1.66 32.88 2.09
CA TYR A 589 2.99 33.47 2.18
C TYR A 589 4.03 32.37 2.34
N LYS A 590 5.05 32.43 1.48
CA LYS A 590 6.22 31.55 1.56
C LYS A 590 6.98 31.80 2.86
N LEU A 591 7.20 30.74 3.61
CA LEU A 591 7.96 30.74 4.86
C LEU A 591 9.48 30.75 4.57
N GLU A 592 10.24 31.26 5.53
CA GLU A 592 11.71 31.24 5.45
C GLU A 592 12.24 29.81 5.40
N VAL A 593 13.26 29.60 4.56
CA VAL A 593 13.88 28.29 4.40
C VAL A 593 14.66 27.97 5.68
N ILE A 594 14.28 26.87 6.31
CA ILE A 594 14.98 26.32 7.46
C ILE A 594 15.81 25.12 6.99
N ASP A 595 17.03 24.99 7.50
CA ASP A 595 17.88 23.83 7.24
C ASP A 595 17.14 22.53 7.56
N ILE A 596 16.95 21.72 6.51
CA ILE A 596 16.29 20.43 6.61
C ILE A 596 17.30 19.44 7.21
N PRO A 597 16.97 18.76 8.32
CA PRO A 597 17.86 17.78 8.90
C PRO A 597 18.18 16.67 7.90
N SER A 598 19.46 16.42 7.64
CA SER A 598 19.89 15.29 6.83
C SER A 598 19.49 13.98 7.50
N SER A 599 18.92 13.05 6.73
CA SER A 599 18.69 11.69 7.19
C SER A 599 19.98 10.87 7.13
N THR A 600 20.12 9.91 8.03
CA THR A 600 21.17 8.87 7.92
C THR A 600 20.86 7.96 6.74
N ASP A 601 21.87 7.36 6.11
CA ASP A 601 21.68 6.43 5.00
C ASP A 601 20.83 5.19 5.38
N ASP A 602 20.76 4.87 6.68
CA ASP A 602 19.92 3.80 7.25
C ASP A 602 18.45 4.17 7.42
N ALA A 603 18.08 5.43 7.22
CA ALA A 603 16.71 5.89 7.39
C ALA A 603 15.79 5.38 6.26
N ALA A 604 14.49 5.37 6.54
CA ALA A 604 13.49 5.08 5.53
C ALA A 604 13.62 6.01 4.31
N PRO A 605 13.44 5.49 3.07
CA PRO A 605 13.44 6.31 1.87
C PRO A 605 12.41 7.45 1.95
N VAL A 606 12.65 8.54 1.22
CA VAL A 606 11.72 9.69 1.19
C VAL A 606 10.40 9.26 0.57
N GLY A 607 9.29 9.56 1.24
CA GLY A 607 7.98 9.07 0.84
C GLY A 607 6.91 9.30 1.90
N MET A 608 5.77 8.67 1.69
CA MET A 608 4.62 8.54 2.58
C MET A 608 4.33 7.06 2.92
N LEU A 609 4.45 6.16 1.93
CA LEU A 609 4.24 4.71 2.13
C LEU A 609 5.39 4.07 2.88
N THR A 610 6.62 4.55 2.64
CA THR A 610 7.82 4.02 3.30
C THR A 610 7.95 4.49 4.73
N CYS A 611 7.80 5.79 4.96
CA CYS A 611 7.61 6.39 6.27
C CYS A 611 6.90 7.71 6.08
N ASP A 612 6.31 8.28 7.12
CA ASP A 612 5.77 9.61 7.00
C ASP A 612 6.86 10.71 7.13
N TYR A 613 7.73 10.77 6.13
CA TYR A 613 8.83 11.73 6.04
C TYR A 613 8.28 13.16 6.05
N TYR A 614 7.29 13.44 5.20
CA TYR A 614 6.73 14.79 5.06
C TYR A 614 5.97 15.23 6.31
N ARG A 615 5.28 14.34 7.04
CA ARG A 615 4.68 14.68 8.36
C ARG A 615 5.75 14.99 9.40
N LYS A 616 6.88 14.26 9.41
CA LYS A 616 8.01 14.60 10.30
C LYS A 616 8.57 15.97 9.95
N LEU A 617 8.71 16.26 8.66
CA LEU A 617 9.21 17.54 8.17
C LEU A 617 8.26 18.71 8.49
N LEU A 618 6.96 18.53 8.26
CA LEU A 618 5.92 19.48 8.66
C LEU A 618 5.95 19.74 10.16
N ARG A 619 6.02 18.69 10.99
CA ARG A 619 6.16 18.84 12.45
C ARG A 619 7.44 19.60 12.85
N TYR A 620 8.53 19.41 12.13
CA TYR A 620 9.78 20.12 12.36
C TYR A 620 9.63 21.63 12.07
N TYR A 621 9.03 21.98 10.92
CA TYR A 621 8.75 23.38 10.57
C TYR A 621 7.72 24.04 11.50
N SER A 622 6.61 23.35 11.83
CA SER A 622 5.58 23.88 12.74
C SER A 622 6.11 24.20 14.14
N LYS A 623 7.15 23.50 14.62
CA LYS A 623 7.78 23.83 15.92
C LYS A 623 8.48 25.19 15.92
N LYS A 624 8.97 25.63 14.75
CA LYS A 624 9.62 26.94 14.55
C LYS A 624 8.60 28.04 14.23
N HIS A 625 7.47 27.67 13.62
CA HIS A 625 6.34 28.56 13.30
C HIS A 625 5.10 28.25 14.16
N GLN A 626 5.21 28.39 15.49
CA GLN A 626 4.20 27.90 16.46
C GLN A 626 2.80 28.51 16.33
N ASN A 627 2.67 29.64 15.63
CA ASN A 627 1.41 30.39 15.49
C ASN A 627 0.76 30.23 14.11
N GLU A 628 1.38 29.49 13.19
CA GLU A 628 0.91 29.37 11.80
C GLU A 628 0.79 27.91 11.39
N VAL A 629 -0.28 27.59 10.66
CA VAL A 629 -0.40 26.27 10.03
C VAL A 629 0.50 26.25 8.80
N VAL A 630 1.50 25.36 8.86
CA VAL A 630 2.50 25.19 7.81
C VAL A 630 1.98 24.22 6.76
N LYS A 631 2.05 24.65 5.50
CA LYS A 631 1.80 23.83 4.31
C LYS A 631 3.10 23.52 3.60
N CYS A 632 3.18 22.34 2.96
CA CYS A 632 4.36 21.85 2.27
C CYS A 632 4.01 21.49 0.83
N TYR A 633 4.80 21.99 -0.11
CA TYR A 633 4.60 21.80 -1.54
C TYR A 633 5.87 21.34 -2.22
N GLU A 634 5.71 20.51 -3.25
CA GLU A 634 6.79 20.10 -4.15
C GLU A 634 6.44 20.35 -5.60
N LEU A 635 7.46 20.67 -6.39
CA LEU A 635 7.36 20.82 -7.84
C LEU A 635 8.57 20.17 -8.50
N PHE A 636 8.30 19.27 -9.44
CA PHE A 636 9.28 18.67 -10.35
C PHE A 636 8.97 19.20 -11.76
N THR A 637 9.98 19.67 -12.49
CA THR A 637 9.81 20.08 -13.89
C THR A 637 10.94 19.57 -14.78
N VAL A 638 10.58 19.22 -16.01
CA VAL A 638 11.50 18.89 -17.09
C VAL A 638 11.32 19.91 -18.20
N HIS A 639 12.36 20.65 -18.51
CA HIS A 639 12.40 21.60 -19.62
C HIS A 639 13.43 21.16 -20.68
N LEU A 640 13.31 21.68 -21.89
CA LEU A 640 14.38 21.61 -22.89
C LEU A 640 15.57 22.49 -22.44
N GLY A 641 16.77 21.95 -22.52
CA GLY A 641 18.02 22.59 -22.09
C GLY A 641 18.45 23.80 -22.93
N VAL A 642 17.78 24.04 -24.06
CA VAL A 642 17.96 25.23 -24.90
C VAL A 642 17.34 26.48 -24.28
N ILE A 643 16.37 26.33 -23.36
CA ILE A 643 15.72 27.46 -22.70
C ILE A 643 16.68 28.04 -21.64
N PRO A 644 16.89 29.38 -21.59
CA PRO A 644 17.76 29.97 -20.57
C PRO A 644 17.23 29.75 -19.15
N ASN A 645 18.13 29.51 -18.20
CA ASN A 645 17.79 29.15 -16.82
C ASN A 645 16.88 30.18 -16.12
N GLU A 646 17.05 31.48 -16.39
CA GLU A 646 16.22 32.54 -15.81
C GLU A 646 14.73 32.39 -16.19
N TYR A 647 14.45 32.07 -17.45
CA TYR A 647 13.09 31.80 -17.92
C TYR A 647 12.53 30.52 -17.31
N ILE A 648 13.35 29.45 -17.18
CA ILE A 648 12.93 28.20 -16.56
C ILE A 648 12.47 28.44 -15.10
N LEU A 649 13.26 29.18 -14.32
CA LEU A 649 12.90 29.51 -12.94
C LEU A 649 11.63 30.37 -12.87
N GLN A 650 11.47 31.31 -13.80
CA GLN A 650 10.25 32.10 -13.92
C GLN A 650 9.04 31.24 -14.27
N HIS A 651 9.16 30.30 -15.21
CA HIS A 651 8.12 29.34 -15.57
C HIS A 651 7.71 28.51 -14.35
N CYS A 652 8.66 27.97 -13.60
CA CYS A 652 8.38 27.18 -12.39
C CYS A 652 7.58 27.99 -11.35
N SER A 653 7.96 29.26 -11.12
CA SER A 653 7.23 30.13 -10.19
C SER A 653 5.81 30.45 -10.67
N GLN A 654 5.62 30.72 -11.96
CA GLN A 654 4.31 31.02 -12.53
C GLN A 654 3.41 29.77 -12.56
N LEU A 655 3.96 28.62 -12.91
CA LEU A 655 3.27 27.33 -12.92
C LEU A 655 2.76 26.99 -11.52
N ALA A 656 3.61 27.08 -10.49
CA ALA A 656 3.21 26.84 -9.10
C ALA A 656 2.03 27.73 -8.67
N ARG A 657 2.07 29.02 -9.05
CA ARG A 657 0.98 29.97 -8.75
C ARG A 657 -0.32 29.64 -9.47
N LYS A 658 -0.27 29.14 -10.71
CA LYS A 658 -1.48 28.77 -11.45
C LYS A 658 -2.07 27.45 -10.97
N LEU A 659 -1.24 26.47 -10.62
CA LEU A 659 -1.67 25.20 -10.05
C LEU A 659 -2.22 25.35 -8.62
N TRP A 660 -1.90 26.45 -7.95
CA TRP A 660 -2.44 26.81 -6.64
C TRP A 660 -3.98 26.91 -6.61
N GLU A 661 -4.62 27.48 -7.63
CA GLU A 661 -6.07 27.70 -7.64
C GLU A 661 -6.89 26.39 -7.79
N PRO A 662 -6.58 25.48 -8.75
CA PRO A 662 -7.25 24.18 -8.85
C PRO A 662 -6.99 23.26 -7.66
N SER A 663 -5.84 23.39 -6.98
CA SER A 663 -5.49 22.55 -5.82
C SER A 663 -6.34 22.83 -4.57
N ARG A 664 -7.03 23.97 -4.52
CA ARG A 664 -7.93 24.35 -3.41
C ARG A 664 -9.35 23.82 -3.51
N ILE A 665 -9.71 22.99 -4.50
CA ILE A 665 -11.03 22.34 -4.53
C ILE A 665 -11.15 21.49 -3.25
N PRO A 666 -11.93 21.93 -2.25
CA PRO A 666 -11.89 21.31 -0.95
C PRO A 666 -12.38 19.86 -1.06
N LEU A 667 -11.73 18.97 -0.32
CA LEU A 667 -12.46 17.83 0.22
C LEU A 667 -13.34 18.42 1.33
N LEU A 668 -14.63 18.56 1.06
CA LEU A 668 -15.60 18.92 2.11
C LEU A 668 -15.86 17.71 3.00
#